data_AF-A0A936MIH3-F1
#
_entry.id   AF-A0A936MIH3-F1
#
_cell.length_a   1.000
_cell.length_b   1.000
_cell.length_c   1.000
_cell.angle_alpha   90.00
_cell.angle_beta   90.00
_cell.angle_gamma   90.00
#
_symmetry.space_group_name_H-M   'P 1'
#
loop_
_entity.id
_entity.type
_entity.pdbx_description
1 polymer ?
#
loop_
_entity_poly.entity_id
_entity_poly.type
_entity_poly.pdbx_seq_one_letter_code
_entity_poly.pdbx_strand_id
1 'polypeptide(L)'
;MVELPYSEPEYRKVTYRRSLRIEKDLLQKYSWQLHCAGVSDEVEVYINHQYVGRYFGGMIPFYIKMPDRMIVAGTNTLELVVSPMPSFTQKHIFSQRSYTGIMRELLLVGVPHIWVSDVRLKNTFSGSNCEVKTLLSVTSGAIERIPLPSADSGKTLSLKKFPVNVEVALRKMGKLEMVAQSEPRSVEIERDRTIPVDVVLRVTAPELWSPTEPNLYEMTVKITKNNVVLDEYVLTVGLRDVRISKEGEKYTVLLNNSPLVIKGVEYTETFGNLGQTVSAEQLEKDVVLMKTLGTNVVRVRYASPHPYFVDLCNRNGLLVLVDIPAYDIPSSIAGSDEFLVRMKNIAERSVGAFDRNPCILGWGIGDGFVENSPEVKKYQENICSALRQLTTKILYKTVRFGSKTIESDGVDLISYRADKTWLPGDEFREEIERLHGLAPTKPYMIDYGKLVQPNNLNGYADPLSVESQAQYIRDCYRTVQSSGAVGSVVWTFNDYSTGQQILSTNSTDQYVCTSGLMDAFRQPRLSYFMLKALLNDEKEPLLRAGNFKEDTPIIYIATGLIFGILIFLLMSRFRRFREYITRALFRPYNFYADIRDQRILSTIQTLALGFAIAGTSGIILSSIFYFYRASTGTEFLFMLLVPNGIRAVLDNALWSPSYSLVIFTLLVFVKILLIALVIRMAAFFVRSRIYYSDALTITIWSILPILITLPIALGLFKILTLSPTHSILIFIMSAVILWCISRILEATAVVFDLPKMRVYFLGILFLFIMVGGVGFFLNYRSGLFNYLQYYFAVLR
;
A
#
# COMPACT_ATOMS: atom_id res chain seq x y z
N MET A 1 -28.07 -11.66 -11.03
CA MET A 1 -28.47 -10.86 -9.85
C MET A 1 -27.25 -10.83 -8.94
N VAL A 2 -26.80 -9.66 -8.50
CA VAL A 2 -25.62 -9.53 -7.62
C VAL A 2 -26.13 -9.37 -6.19
N GLU A 3 -25.55 -10.10 -5.25
CA GLU A 3 -25.80 -9.91 -3.82
C GLU A 3 -24.79 -8.91 -3.26
N LEU A 4 -25.27 -8.02 -2.39
CA LEU A 4 -24.40 -7.11 -1.65
C LEU A 4 -24.04 -7.75 -0.30
N PRO A 5 -22.82 -7.56 0.21
CA PRO A 5 -21.75 -6.72 -0.35
C PRO A 5 -21.07 -7.30 -1.61
N TYR A 6 -20.61 -6.43 -2.52
CA TYR A 6 -19.97 -6.83 -3.78
C TYR A 6 -18.75 -5.97 -4.11
N SER A 7 -17.70 -6.64 -4.58
CA SER A 7 -16.44 -6.06 -5.03
C SER A 7 -16.25 -6.28 -6.54
N GLU A 8 -16.19 -5.20 -7.32
CA GLU A 8 -15.82 -5.27 -8.74
C GLU A 8 -14.28 -5.30 -8.86
N PRO A 9 -13.70 -6.39 -9.39
CA PRO A 9 -12.26 -6.52 -9.58
C PRO A 9 -11.70 -5.65 -10.70
N GLU A 10 -12.52 -5.21 -11.66
CA GLU A 10 -12.11 -4.32 -12.74
C GLU A 10 -12.21 -2.84 -12.35
N TYR A 11 -11.26 -2.04 -12.83
CA TYR A 11 -11.27 -0.59 -12.63
C TYR A 11 -12.28 0.08 -13.57
N ARG A 12 -13.56 0.04 -13.22
CA ARG A 12 -14.66 0.58 -14.03
C ARG A 12 -15.80 1.13 -13.18
N LYS A 13 -16.65 1.96 -13.78
CA LYS A 13 -17.90 2.40 -13.16
C LYS A 13 -18.89 1.24 -13.10
N VAL A 14 -19.63 1.13 -12.00
CA VAL A 14 -20.62 0.07 -11.77
C VAL A 14 -21.95 0.68 -11.34
N THR A 15 -23.06 0.23 -11.94
CA THR A 15 -24.41 0.67 -11.60
C THR A 15 -25.18 -0.43 -10.89
N TYR A 16 -25.68 -0.13 -9.69
CA TYR A 16 -26.55 -1.00 -8.90
C TYR A 16 -27.97 -0.46 -8.97
N ARG A 17 -28.97 -1.33 -9.19
CA ARG A 17 -30.38 -0.93 -9.21
C ARG A 17 -31.22 -1.91 -8.40
N ARG A 18 -32.11 -1.39 -7.55
CA ARG A 18 -33.05 -2.18 -6.76
C ARG A 18 -34.41 -1.49 -6.66
N SER A 19 -35.48 -2.28 -6.76
CA SER A 19 -36.83 -1.81 -6.44
C SER A 19 -37.12 -2.01 -4.95
N LEU A 20 -37.67 -0.97 -4.32
CA LEU A 20 -37.95 -0.90 -2.90
C LEU A 20 -39.45 -0.60 -2.72
N ARG A 21 -40.16 -1.38 -1.91
CA ARG A 21 -41.57 -1.12 -1.61
C ARG A 21 -41.69 -0.46 -0.24
N ILE A 22 -42.27 0.73 -0.18
CA ILE A 22 -42.51 1.48 1.06
C ILE A 22 -44.02 1.67 1.21
N GLU A 23 -44.59 1.17 2.31
CA GLU A 23 -46.02 1.32 2.59
C GLU A 23 -46.38 2.75 2.97
N LYS A 24 -47.63 3.15 2.70
CA LYS A 24 -48.11 4.52 2.91
C LYS A 24 -47.97 4.95 4.38
N ASP A 25 -48.26 4.05 5.31
CA ASP A 25 -48.22 4.34 6.75
C ASP A 25 -46.77 4.56 7.23
N LEU A 26 -45.83 3.75 6.72
CA LEU A 26 -44.40 3.92 7.02
C LEU A 26 -43.83 5.20 6.41
N LEU A 27 -44.29 5.58 5.20
CA LEU A 27 -43.88 6.83 4.54
C LEU A 27 -44.30 8.08 5.34
N GLN A 28 -45.44 8.02 6.04
CA GLN A 28 -45.88 9.10 6.92
C GLN A 28 -45.13 9.10 8.26
N LYS A 29 -44.85 7.92 8.81
CA LYS A 29 -44.25 7.75 10.13
C LYS A 29 -42.76 8.10 10.19
N TYR A 30 -42.01 7.84 9.12
CA TYR A 30 -40.56 7.93 9.14
C TYR A 30 -40.00 8.87 8.06
N SER A 31 -38.84 9.45 8.37
CA SER A 31 -37.90 10.01 7.39
C SER A 31 -36.96 8.89 6.94
N TRP A 32 -36.70 8.78 5.63
CA TRP A 32 -35.91 7.66 5.10
C TRP A 32 -34.46 8.04 4.83
N GLN A 33 -33.55 7.14 5.18
CA GLN A 33 -32.11 7.31 4.98
C GLN A 33 -31.49 6.05 4.39
N LEU A 34 -30.54 6.25 3.48
CA LEU A 34 -29.67 5.18 3.00
C LEU A 34 -28.38 5.20 3.82
N HIS A 35 -28.16 4.14 4.61
CA HIS A 35 -26.98 3.96 5.45
C HIS A 35 -25.99 3.07 4.71
N CYS A 36 -24.82 3.63 4.41
CA CYS A 36 -23.73 2.96 3.71
C CYS A 36 -22.62 2.66 4.71
N ALA A 37 -22.32 1.38 4.97
CA ALA A 37 -21.23 1.00 5.88
C ALA A 37 -19.83 1.13 5.23
N GLY A 38 -19.75 1.04 3.91
CA GLY A 38 -18.50 1.15 3.15
C GLY A 38 -18.71 1.01 1.65
N VAL A 39 -18.43 2.09 0.93
CA VAL A 39 -18.48 2.16 -0.54
C VAL A 39 -17.13 2.63 -1.04
N SER A 40 -16.59 1.95 -2.06
CA SER A 40 -15.34 2.29 -2.73
C SER A 40 -15.63 2.68 -4.19
N ASP A 41 -15.48 3.92 -4.64
CA ASP A 41 -15.03 5.09 -3.88
C ASP A 41 -16.08 6.19 -3.83
N GLU A 42 -16.55 6.68 -4.97
CA GLU A 42 -17.60 7.70 -5.03
C GLU A 42 -18.91 7.12 -5.55
N VAL A 43 -20.04 7.59 -5.01
CA VAL A 43 -21.36 7.11 -5.38
C VAL A 43 -22.29 8.26 -5.75
N GLU A 44 -22.92 8.15 -6.91
CA GLU A 44 -24.07 8.97 -7.31
C GLU A 44 -25.35 8.21 -6.98
N VAL A 45 -26.34 8.91 -6.40
CA VAL A 45 -27.60 8.31 -5.95
C VAL A 45 -28.77 8.87 -6.74
N TYR A 46 -29.62 7.97 -7.21
CA TYR A 46 -30.84 8.28 -7.95
C TYR A 46 -32.04 7.57 -7.31
N ILE A 47 -33.14 8.30 -7.13
CA ILE A 47 -34.41 7.76 -6.63
C ILE A 47 -35.47 8.04 -7.68
N ASN A 48 -36.17 7.00 -8.15
CA ASN A 48 -37.19 7.12 -9.19
C ASN A 48 -36.67 7.87 -10.43
N HIS A 49 -35.43 7.56 -10.82
CA HIS A 49 -34.68 8.20 -11.93
C HIS A 49 -34.34 9.68 -11.73
N GLN A 50 -34.57 10.25 -10.55
CA GLN A 50 -34.19 11.61 -10.20
C GLN A 50 -32.87 11.61 -9.42
N TYR A 51 -31.94 12.49 -9.81
CA TYR A 51 -30.65 12.64 -9.14
C TYR A 51 -30.81 13.26 -7.74
N VAL A 52 -30.24 12.60 -6.74
CA VAL A 52 -30.22 13.05 -5.34
C VAL A 52 -28.93 13.80 -5.03
N GLY A 53 -27.78 13.23 -5.40
CA GLY A 53 -26.48 13.76 -5.06
C GLY A 53 -25.33 12.80 -5.36
N ARG A 54 -24.11 13.33 -5.21
CA ARG A 54 -22.85 12.59 -5.31
C ARG A 54 -22.15 12.65 -3.97
N TYR A 55 -21.73 11.49 -3.48
CA TYR A 55 -21.14 11.33 -2.17
C TYR A 55 -19.80 10.60 -2.30
N PHE A 56 -18.82 11.12 -1.58
CA PHE A 56 -17.57 10.40 -1.37
C PHE A 56 -17.81 9.28 -0.35
N GLY A 57 -17.39 8.05 -0.66
CA GLY A 57 -17.50 6.88 0.21
C GLY A 57 -16.19 6.60 0.93
N GLY A 58 -15.13 6.30 0.18
CA GLY A 58 -13.79 6.06 0.72
C GLY A 58 -13.71 4.94 1.76
N MET A 59 -14.61 3.94 1.69
CA MET A 59 -14.77 2.89 2.71
C MET A 59 -15.10 3.40 4.13
N ILE A 60 -15.60 4.64 4.26
CA ILE A 60 -16.02 5.23 5.53
C ILE A 60 -17.55 5.13 5.62
N PRO A 61 -18.12 4.80 6.79
CA PRO A 61 -19.58 4.79 6.95
C PRO A 61 -20.17 6.20 6.82
N PHE A 62 -21.30 6.31 6.14
CA PHE A 62 -22.07 7.55 6.03
C PHE A 62 -23.54 7.24 5.74
N TYR A 63 -24.41 8.23 5.93
CA TYR A 63 -25.80 8.12 5.55
C TYR A 63 -26.22 9.24 4.59
N ILE A 64 -27.24 8.96 3.79
CA ILE A 64 -27.85 9.90 2.85
C ILE A 64 -29.33 10.01 3.20
N LYS A 65 -29.77 11.21 3.59
CA LYS A 65 -31.21 11.49 3.76
C LYS A 65 -31.88 11.50 2.40
N MET A 66 -32.90 10.66 2.23
CA MET A 66 -33.69 10.63 1.01
C MET A 66 -34.71 11.78 1.03
N PRO A 67 -34.77 12.64 0.00
CA PRO A 67 -35.72 13.75 0.00
C PRO A 67 -37.17 13.25 -0.02
N ASP A 68 -38.00 13.71 0.91
CA ASP A 68 -39.39 13.26 1.08
C ASP A 68 -40.22 13.36 -0.21
N ARG A 69 -39.94 14.37 -1.06
CA ARG A 69 -40.63 14.60 -2.34
C ARG A 69 -40.31 13.57 -3.43
N MET A 70 -39.23 12.81 -3.27
CA MET A 70 -38.73 11.86 -4.28
C MET A 70 -39.19 10.43 -4.00
N ILE A 71 -39.69 10.15 -2.79
CA ILE A 71 -40.17 8.83 -2.38
C ILE A 71 -41.69 8.81 -2.44
N VAL A 72 -42.25 7.76 -3.04
CA VAL A 72 -43.70 7.55 -3.15
C VAL A 72 -44.14 6.32 -2.37
N ALA A 73 -45.42 6.27 -2.00
CA ALA A 73 -46.01 5.05 -1.46
C ALA A 73 -46.08 3.97 -2.56
N GLY A 74 -45.76 2.73 -2.21
CA GLY A 74 -45.63 1.63 -3.16
C GLY A 74 -44.18 1.45 -3.61
N THR A 75 -43.98 1.17 -4.90
CA THR A 75 -42.67 0.81 -5.45
C THR A 75 -41.86 2.03 -5.83
N ASN A 76 -40.61 2.08 -5.34
CA ASN A 76 -39.60 3.07 -5.67
C ASN A 76 -38.40 2.36 -6.33
N THR A 77 -37.68 3.04 -7.20
CA THR A 77 -36.43 2.54 -7.77
C THR A 77 -35.25 3.29 -7.16
N LEU A 78 -34.33 2.56 -6.55
CA LEU A 78 -33.03 3.08 -6.10
C LEU A 78 -31.96 2.67 -7.11
N GLU A 79 -31.19 3.64 -7.58
CA GLU A 79 -30.03 3.42 -8.43
C GLU A 79 -28.79 4.11 -7.84
N LEU A 80 -27.69 3.36 -7.79
CA LEU A 80 -26.40 3.81 -7.29
C LEU A 80 -25.35 3.62 -8.36
N VAL A 81 -24.70 4.70 -8.80
CA VAL A 81 -23.60 4.65 -9.77
C VAL A 81 -22.29 4.87 -9.02
N VAL A 82 -21.49 3.82 -8.90
CA VAL A 82 -20.21 3.83 -8.17
C VAL A 82 -19.06 4.01 -9.14
N SER A 83 -18.19 4.99 -8.86
CA SER A 83 -16.99 5.29 -9.66
C SER A 83 -15.73 4.81 -8.95
N PRO A 84 -14.72 4.37 -9.72
CA PRO A 84 -13.45 3.90 -9.16
C PRO A 84 -12.60 5.06 -8.62
N MET A 85 -11.76 4.78 -7.62
CA MET A 85 -10.83 5.74 -7.00
C MET A 85 -9.77 6.25 -7.98
N PRO A 86 -9.37 7.54 -8.02
CA PRO A 86 -8.37 8.06 -8.98
C PRO A 86 -7.02 7.30 -9.02
N SER A 87 -6.42 7.18 -10.20
CA SER A 87 -5.24 6.32 -10.46
C SER A 87 -3.94 6.70 -9.74
N PHE A 88 -3.79 7.93 -9.25
CA PHE A 88 -2.56 8.36 -8.55
C PHE A 88 -2.50 7.89 -7.08
N THR A 89 -3.61 7.42 -6.53
CA THR A 89 -3.71 6.99 -5.12
C THR A 89 -3.09 5.62 -4.83
N GLN A 90 -2.63 4.88 -5.86
CA GLN A 90 -2.27 3.45 -5.75
C GLN A 90 -0.98 3.08 -6.49
N LYS A 91 0.14 3.68 -6.10
CA LYS A 91 1.44 3.36 -6.71
C LYS A 91 2.49 3.08 -5.64
N HIS A 92 2.24 2.02 -4.89
CA HIS A 92 3.22 1.40 -4.01
C HIS A 92 3.24 -0.12 -4.26
N ILE A 93 4.42 -0.75 -4.12
CA ILE A 93 4.67 -2.16 -4.46
C ILE A 93 3.69 -3.10 -3.74
N PHE A 94 3.48 -2.86 -2.45
CA PHE A 94 2.66 -3.71 -1.59
C PHE A 94 1.31 -3.05 -1.28
N SER A 95 0.81 -2.18 -2.15
CA SER A 95 -0.52 -1.61 -1.94
C SER A 95 -1.58 -2.68 -2.13
N GLN A 96 -2.53 -2.73 -1.20
CA GLN A 96 -3.72 -3.56 -1.32
C GLN A 96 -4.40 -3.34 -2.68
N ARG A 97 -4.93 -4.43 -3.26
CA ARG A 97 -5.75 -4.35 -4.46
C ARG A 97 -6.96 -3.47 -4.17
N SER A 98 -7.17 -2.47 -5.01
CA SER A 98 -8.37 -1.65 -4.91
C SER A 98 -9.49 -2.22 -5.76
N TYR A 99 -10.68 -2.16 -5.20
CA TYR A 99 -11.91 -2.63 -5.79
C TYR A 99 -12.89 -1.48 -5.90
N THR A 100 -13.84 -1.59 -6.83
CA THR A 100 -14.95 -0.63 -6.95
C THR A 100 -16.24 -1.30 -6.50
N GLY A 101 -17.13 -0.60 -5.82
CA GLY A 101 -18.44 -1.13 -5.45
C GLY A 101 -18.85 -0.88 -4.00
N ILE A 102 -19.87 -1.63 -3.58
CA ILE A 102 -20.49 -1.52 -2.27
C ILE A 102 -19.97 -2.70 -1.44
N MET A 103 -18.86 -2.48 -0.75
CA MET A 103 -18.05 -3.56 -0.16
C MET A 103 -18.50 -3.96 1.24
N ARG A 104 -19.37 -3.17 1.86
CA ARG A 104 -20.02 -3.45 3.15
C ARG A 104 -21.53 -3.26 3.04
N GLU A 105 -22.22 -3.43 4.16
CA GLU A 105 -23.68 -3.39 4.22
C GLU A 105 -24.26 -2.05 3.74
N LEU A 106 -25.41 -2.16 3.08
CA LEU A 106 -26.23 -1.05 2.64
C LEU A 106 -27.63 -1.24 3.21
N LEU A 107 -28.07 -0.30 4.06
CA LEU A 107 -29.33 -0.40 4.79
C LEU A 107 -30.24 0.77 4.41
N LEU A 108 -31.54 0.48 4.22
CA LEU A 108 -32.58 1.50 4.17
C LEU A 108 -33.18 1.63 5.57
N VAL A 109 -33.01 2.78 6.20
CA VAL A 109 -33.40 3.02 7.59
C VAL A 109 -34.50 4.08 7.63
N GLY A 110 -35.63 3.75 8.27
CA GLY A 110 -36.67 4.70 8.62
C GLY A 110 -36.39 5.28 10.01
N VAL A 111 -36.01 6.55 10.08
CA VAL A 111 -35.78 7.29 11.33
C VAL A 111 -36.99 8.15 11.68
N PRO A 112 -37.24 8.49 12.96
CA PRO A 112 -38.27 9.44 13.32
C PRO A 112 -38.04 10.81 12.66
N HIS A 113 -39.05 11.69 12.63
CA HIS A 113 -38.94 13.01 12.02
C HIS A 113 -38.04 13.99 12.79
N ILE A 114 -37.60 13.63 13.99
CA ILE A 114 -36.52 14.26 14.75
C ILE A 114 -35.65 13.12 15.26
N TRP A 115 -34.35 13.17 15.02
CA TRP A 115 -33.44 12.11 15.47
C TRP A 115 -32.07 12.67 15.87
N VAL A 116 -31.34 11.89 16.66
CA VAL A 116 -29.91 12.15 16.94
C VAL A 116 -29.06 11.69 15.76
N SER A 117 -28.40 12.63 15.09
CA SER A 117 -27.63 12.38 13.87
C SER A 117 -26.14 12.14 14.09
N ASP A 118 -25.58 12.69 15.17
CA ASP A 118 -24.18 12.52 15.56
C ASP A 118 -24.03 12.72 17.07
N VAL A 119 -23.05 12.03 17.66
CA VAL A 119 -22.68 12.12 19.08
C VAL A 119 -21.17 12.14 19.18
N ARG A 120 -20.62 13.26 19.67
CA ARG A 120 -19.19 13.42 19.94
C ARG A 120 -18.94 13.44 21.44
N LEU A 121 -17.91 12.72 21.87
CA LEU A 121 -17.60 12.50 23.27
C LEU A 121 -16.20 13.03 23.59
N LYS A 122 -16.07 13.74 24.69
CA LYS A 122 -14.78 14.12 25.28
C LYS A 122 -14.81 13.88 26.79
N ASN A 123 -13.93 13.01 27.24
CA ASN A 123 -13.82 12.65 28.64
C ASN A 123 -12.70 13.45 29.29
N THR A 124 -12.87 13.88 30.55
CA THR A 124 -11.83 14.56 31.33
C THR A 124 -11.84 14.02 32.75
N PHE A 125 -10.68 13.58 33.23
CA PHE A 125 -10.53 12.98 34.56
C PHE A 125 -10.00 14.01 35.56
N SER A 126 -10.61 14.04 36.75
CA SER A 126 -10.18 14.86 37.89
C SER A 126 -10.27 14.03 39.17
N GLY A 127 -9.13 13.57 39.67
CA GLY A 127 -9.08 12.60 40.75
C GLY A 127 -9.77 11.28 40.37
N SER A 128 -10.72 10.83 41.18
CA SER A 128 -11.54 9.64 40.91
C SER A 128 -12.78 9.92 40.04
N ASN A 129 -13.02 11.17 39.63
CA ASN A 129 -14.22 11.54 38.88
C ASN A 129 -13.91 11.74 37.39
N CYS A 130 -14.91 11.49 36.55
CA CYS A 130 -14.85 11.73 35.11
C CYS A 130 -16.01 12.63 34.68
N GLU A 131 -15.69 13.72 33.97
CA GLU A 131 -16.67 14.50 33.24
C GLU A 131 -16.71 14.02 31.78
N VAL A 132 -17.88 13.60 31.32
CA VAL A 132 -18.15 13.18 29.94
C VAL A 132 -18.91 14.32 29.25
N LYS A 133 -18.18 15.13 28.48
CA LYS A 133 -18.76 16.18 27.64
C LYS A 133 -19.26 15.56 26.34
N THR A 134 -20.54 15.74 26.08
CA THR A 134 -21.26 15.15 24.96
C THR A 134 -21.82 16.26 24.09
N LEU A 135 -21.35 16.36 22.85
CA LEU A 135 -21.92 17.24 21.84
C LEU A 135 -22.82 16.41 20.93
N LEU A 136 -24.13 16.65 21.03
CA LEU A 136 -25.16 15.99 20.24
C LEU A 136 -25.47 16.84 19.01
N SER A 137 -25.65 16.20 17.86
CA SER A 137 -26.30 16.82 16.70
C SER A 137 -27.72 16.26 16.59
N VAL A 138 -28.71 17.12 16.76
CA VAL A 138 -30.13 16.76 16.62
C VAL A 138 -30.62 17.27 15.27
N THR A 139 -31.08 16.38 14.41
CA THR A 139 -31.56 16.70 13.07
C THR A 139 -33.06 16.46 12.95
N SER A 140 -33.71 17.27 12.13
CA SER A 140 -35.13 17.17 11.82
C SER A 140 -35.42 16.93 10.34
N GLY A 141 -36.58 16.34 10.09
CA GLY A 141 -37.21 16.20 8.78
C GLY A 141 -38.56 16.89 8.77
N ALA A 142 -39.59 16.18 8.32
CA ALA A 142 -40.97 16.66 8.26
C ALA A 142 -41.61 16.72 9.66
N ILE A 143 -41.22 17.73 10.46
CA ILE A 143 -41.71 17.94 11.83
C ILE A 143 -43.24 18.05 11.92
N GLU A 144 -43.91 18.46 10.83
CA GLU A 144 -45.37 18.52 10.76
C GLU A 144 -46.05 17.14 10.81
N ARG A 145 -45.31 16.06 10.57
CA ARG A 145 -45.80 14.67 10.60
C ARG A 145 -45.61 13.99 11.96
N ILE A 146 -45.08 14.70 12.96
CA ILE A 146 -44.89 14.15 14.31
C ILE A 146 -46.27 13.95 14.96
N PRO A 147 -46.62 12.73 15.40
CA PRO A 147 -47.88 12.50 16.11
C PRO A 147 -47.80 13.15 17.49
N LEU A 148 -48.65 14.16 17.72
CA LEU A 148 -48.79 14.84 19.02
C LEU A 148 -50.06 14.39 19.75
N PRO A 149 -50.08 14.42 21.09
CA PRO A 149 -51.29 14.26 21.87
C PRO A 149 -52.37 15.30 21.49
N SER A 150 -53.64 14.94 21.68
CA SER A 150 -54.84 15.67 21.21
C SER A 150 -54.93 17.15 21.58
N ALA A 151 -54.20 17.60 22.61
CA ALA A 151 -54.18 19.00 23.05
C ALA A 151 -53.29 19.91 22.17
N ASP A 152 -52.32 19.35 21.43
CA ASP A 152 -51.36 20.09 20.61
C ASP A 152 -51.55 19.88 19.09
N SER A 153 -52.43 18.96 18.67
CA SER A 153 -52.66 18.61 17.25
C SER A 153 -53.15 19.79 16.39
N GLY A 154 -53.81 20.78 16.99
CA GLY A 154 -54.27 22.00 16.31
C GLY A 154 -53.20 23.08 16.13
N LYS A 155 -52.05 23.00 16.85
CA LYS A 155 -50.95 23.98 16.77
C LYS A 155 -49.83 23.57 15.81
N THR A 156 -49.79 22.30 15.37
CA THR A 156 -48.74 21.75 14.50
C THR A 156 -48.67 22.43 13.12
N LEU A 157 -49.78 22.99 12.63
CA LEU A 157 -49.89 23.59 11.29
C LEU A 157 -49.23 24.98 11.14
N SER A 158 -48.77 25.63 12.22
CA SER A 158 -48.15 26.99 12.13
C SER A 158 -46.75 27.13 12.73
N LEU A 159 -46.17 26.08 13.31
CA LEU A 159 -44.91 26.19 14.03
C LEU A 159 -43.70 26.20 13.08
N LYS A 160 -43.12 27.39 12.86
CA LYS A 160 -41.74 27.53 12.34
C LYS A 160 -40.71 26.87 13.27
N LYS A 161 -41.04 26.75 14.56
CA LYS A 161 -40.17 26.23 15.62
C LYS A 161 -40.90 25.22 16.51
N PHE A 162 -40.28 24.08 16.78
CA PHE A 162 -40.83 22.95 17.52
C PHE A 162 -39.95 22.64 18.74
N PRO A 163 -40.38 23.00 19.97
CA PRO A 163 -39.55 22.82 21.16
C PRO A 163 -39.61 21.38 21.67
N VAL A 164 -38.46 20.77 21.93
CA VAL A 164 -38.30 19.40 22.48
C VAL A 164 -37.32 19.41 23.65
N ASN A 165 -37.38 18.38 24.49
CA ASN A 165 -36.42 18.15 25.56
C ASN A 165 -35.44 17.06 25.16
N VAL A 166 -34.15 17.30 25.40
CA VAL A 166 -33.07 16.32 25.18
C VAL A 166 -32.48 15.93 26.52
N GLU A 167 -32.35 14.63 26.75
CA GLU A 167 -31.82 14.06 27.97
C GLU A 167 -30.82 12.95 27.65
N VAL A 168 -29.73 12.88 28.41
CA VAL A 168 -28.71 11.83 28.26
C VAL A 168 -28.57 11.07 29.57
N ALA A 169 -28.63 9.75 29.49
CA ALA A 169 -28.35 8.85 30.59
C ALA A 169 -27.17 7.93 30.25
N LEU A 170 -26.38 7.59 31.24
CA LEU A 170 -25.29 6.62 31.14
C LEU A 170 -25.54 5.48 32.13
N ARG A 171 -25.50 4.25 31.62
CA ARG A 171 -25.71 3.02 32.39
C ARG A 171 -24.55 2.09 32.19
N LYS A 172 -24.23 1.26 33.18
CA LYS A 172 -23.22 0.24 33.01
C LYS A 172 -23.74 -0.86 32.08
N MET A 173 -22.95 -1.26 31.08
CA MET A 173 -23.39 -2.25 30.09
C MET A 173 -23.74 -3.59 30.77
N GLY A 174 -24.89 -4.16 30.42
CA GLY A 174 -25.37 -5.42 30.99
C GLY A 174 -25.90 -5.32 32.43
N LYS A 175 -25.99 -4.11 33.01
CA LYS A 175 -26.59 -3.86 34.33
C LYS A 175 -27.69 -2.80 34.24
N LEU A 176 -28.64 -2.84 35.18
CA LEU A 176 -29.71 -1.82 35.31
C LEU A 176 -29.23 -0.55 36.01
N GLU A 177 -28.01 -0.54 36.52
CA GLU A 177 -27.43 0.55 37.30
C GLU A 177 -27.13 1.78 36.42
N MET A 178 -27.80 2.89 36.74
CA MET A 178 -27.54 4.20 36.14
C MET A 178 -26.40 4.89 36.88
N VAL A 179 -25.37 5.31 36.15
CA VAL A 179 -24.16 5.90 36.72
C VAL A 179 -24.10 7.42 36.56
N ALA A 180 -24.82 7.96 35.58
CA ALA A 180 -25.00 9.41 35.41
C ALA A 180 -26.26 9.70 34.58
N GLN A 181 -26.86 10.86 34.81
CA GLN A 181 -27.99 11.39 34.05
C GLN A 181 -27.89 12.91 34.01
N SER A 182 -28.26 13.50 32.87
CA SER A 182 -28.35 14.95 32.73
C SER A 182 -29.76 15.45 33.07
N GLU A 183 -29.88 16.70 33.50
CA GLU A 183 -31.17 17.39 33.48
C GLU A 183 -31.71 17.53 32.04
N PRO A 184 -33.04 17.43 31.82
CA PRO A 184 -33.63 17.66 30.51
C PRO A 184 -33.34 19.07 29.98
N ARG A 185 -32.78 19.17 28.78
CA ARG A 185 -32.47 20.44 28.12
C ARG A 185 -33.49 20.74 27.04
N SER A 186 -34.24 21.84 27.18
CA SER A 186 -35.21 22.30 26.18
C SER A 186 -34.50 23.01 25.02
N VAL A 187 -34.82 22.62 23.79
CA VAL A 187 -34.26 23.16 22.55
C VAL A 187 -35.35 23.36 21.49
N GLU A 188 -35.22 24.41 20.69
CA GLU A 188 -36.14 24.68 19.56
C GLU A 188 -35.58 24.11 18.26
N ILE A 189 -36.39 23.33 17.54
CA ILE A 189 -36.01 22.71 16.28
C ILE A 189 -36.87 23.27 15.14
N GLU A 190 -36.27 23.51 13.99
CA GLU A 190 -36.98 23.90 12.76
C GLU A 190 -36.93 22.76 11.75
N ARG A 191 -37.81 22.77 10.74
CA ARG A 191 -37.81 21.77 9.66
C ARG A 191 -36.46 21.72 8.92
N ASP A 192 -35.98 20.52 8.63
CA ASP A 192 -34.78 20.28 7.83
C ASP A 192 -33.52 21.01 8.35
N ARG A 193 -33.39 21.12 9.68
CA ARG A 193 -32.23 21.72 10.35
C ARG A 193 -31.52 20.71 11.25
N THR A 194 -30.25 20.97 11.49
CA THR A 194 -29.45 20.30 12.52
C THR A 194 -29.02 21.33 13.54
N ILE A 195 -29.23 21.05 14.82
CA ILE A 195 -28.80 21.90 15.92
C ILE A 195 -27.81 21.16 16.83
N PRO A 196 -26.75 21.84 17.31
CA PRO A 196 -25.87 21.29 18.33
C PRO A 196 -26.51 21.41 19.73
N VAL A 197 -26.38 20.37 20.55
CA VAL A 197 -26.81 20.35 21.96
C VAL A 197 -25.69 19.80 22.84
N ASP A 198 -25.12 20.65 23.69
CA ASP A 198 -24.11 20.24 24.66
C ASP A 198 -24.73 19.67 25.93
N VAL A 199 -24.22 18.53 26.39
CA VAL A 199 -24.61 17.88 27.64
C VAL A 199 -23.35 17.43 28.38
N VAL A 200 -23.32 17.60 29.69
CA VAL A 200 -22.22 17.14 30.54
C VAL A 200 -22.75 16.13 31.53
N LEU A 201 -22.13 14.96 31.57
CA LEU A 201 -22.38 13.93 32.58
C LEU A 201 -21.19 13.86 33.53
N ARG A 202 -21.47 13.63 34.81
CA ARG A 202 -20.46 13.43 35.85
C ARG A 202 -20.56 12.00 36.37
N VAL A 203 -19.47 11.25 36.22
CA VAL A 203 -19.37 9.86 36.67
C VAL A 203 -18.36 9.79 37.81
N THR A 204 -18.81 9.35 38.97
CA THR A 204 -17.95 9.16 40.15
C THR A 204 -17.31 7.77 40.09
N ALA A 205 -16.00 7.69 40.28
CA ALA A 205 -15.23 6.43 40.28
C ALA A 205 -15.58 5.48 39.11
N PRO A 206 -15.43 5.92 37.85
CA PRO A 206 -15.77 5.10 36.69
C PRO A 206 -14.88 3.86 36.60
N GLU A 207 -15.46 2.76 36.12
CA GLU A 207 -14.70 1.61 35.65
C GLU A 207 -14.09 1.93 34.29
N LEU A 208 -12.76 1.88 34.23
CA LEU A 208 -12.04 2.30 33.04
C LEU A 208 -11.99 1.18 32.00
N TRP A 209 -12.06 1.56 30.73
CA TRP A 209 -11.85 0.67 29.60
C TRP A 209 -10.35 0.45 29.38
N SER A 210 -9.95 -0.80 29.17
CA SER A 210 -8.60 -1.20 28.76
C SER A 210 -8.64 -2.52 27.97
N PRO A 211 -7.55 -2.93 27.30
CA PRO A 211 -7.49 -4.23 26.61
C PRO A 211 -7.75 -5.46 27.49
N THR A 212 -7.43 -5.38 28.79
CA THR A 212 -7.63 -6.45 29.78
C THR A 212 -8.98 -6.34 30.48
N GLU A 213 -9.47 -5.13 30.69
CA GLU A 213 -10.76 -4.82 31.31
C GLU A 213 -11.58 -3.92 30.38
N PRO A 214 -12.26 -4.48 29.36
CA PRO A 214 -13.03 -3.70 28.39
C PRO A 214 -14.37 -3.25 28.98
N ASN A 215 -14.34 -2.49 30.08
CA ASN A 215 -15.53 -1.97 30.75
C ASN A 215 -16.25 -0.98 29.82
N LEU A 216 -17.52 -1.25 29.55
CA LEU A 216 -18.36 -0.47 28.65
C LEU A 216 -19.61 0.03 29.38
N TYR A 217 -20.10 1.17 28.89
CA TYR A 217 -21.33 1.82 29.31
C TYR A 217 -22.26 1.94 28.11
N GLU A 218 -23.56 1.95 28.39
CA GLU A 218 -24.61 2.29 27.45
C GLU A 218 -25.01 3.74 27.69
N MET A 219 -24.81 4.60 26.69
CA MET A 219 -25.31 5.96 26.69
C MET A 219 -26.62 6.00 25.92
N THR A 220 -27.69 6.47 26.56
CA THR A 220 -29.00 6.67 25.93
C THR A 220 -29.26 8.16 25.81
N VAL A 221 -29.52 8.63 24.59
CA VAL A 221 -29.97 9.99 24.30
C VAL A 221 -31.45 9.92 23.97
N LYS A 222 -32.29 10.58 24.77
CA LYS A 222 -33.75 10.63 24.54
C LYS A 222 -34.16 12.03 24.11
N ILE A 223 -34.98 12.09 23.07
CA ILE A 223 -35.67 13.31 22.65
C ILE A 223 -37.14 13.14 23.00
N THR A 224 -37.68 14.06 23.80
CA THR A 224 -39.06 13.98 24.29
C THR A 224 -39.85 15.25 24.06
N LYS A 225 -41.16 15.10 23.95
CA LYS A 225 -42.13 16.20 23.92
C LYS A 225 -43.33 15.85 24.78
N ASN A 226 -43.65 16.65 25.79
CA ASN A 226 -44.78 16.40 26.69
C ASN A 226 -44.78 14.96 27.25
N ASN A 227 -43.59 14.47 27.64
CA ASN A 227 -43.33 13.10 28.11
C ASN A 227 -43.51 11.97 27.07
N VAL A 228 -43.75 12.30 25.79
CA VAL A 228 -43.72 11.34 24.68
C VAL A 228 -42.31 11.26 24.11
N VAL A 229 -41.76 10.05 23.99
CA VAL A 229 -40.45 9.80 23.36
C VAL A 229 -40.60 9.92 21.84
N LEU A 230 -39.85 10.84 21.25
CA LEU A 230 -39.80 11.08 19.81
C LEU A 230 -38.64 10.32 19.15
N ASP A 231 -37.52 10.22 19.85
CA ASP A 231 -36.35 9.43 19.45
C ASP A 231 -35.61 8.90 20.68
N GLU A 232 -35.00 7.74 20.53
CA GLU A 232 -34.12 7.13 21.53
C GLU A 232 -32.91 6.55 20.81
N TYR A 233 -31.75 7.18 21.00
CA TYR A 233 -30.50 6.77 20.38
C TYR A 233 -29.57 6.18 21.44
N VAL A 234 -29.13 4.95 21.21
CA VAL A 234 -28.28 4.19 22.14
C VAL A 234 -26.92 3.98 21.52
N LEU A 235 -25.86 4.27 22.27
CA LEU A 235 -24.49 4.03 21.85
C LEU A 235 -23.61 3.50 22.98
N THR A 236 -22.63 2.70 22.61
CA THR A 236 -21.62 2.15 23.50
C THR A 236 -20.53 3.19 23.78
N VAL A 237 -20.17 3.37 25.05
CA VAL A 237 -19.13 4.29 25.52
C VAL A 237 -18.14 3.55 26.41
N GLY A 238 -16.85 3.82 26.26
CA GLY A 238 -15.82 3.38 27.20
C GLY A 238 -15.06 4.58 27.75
N LEU A 239 -14.80 4.59 29.05
CA LEU A 239 -14.10 5.68 29.72
C LEU A 239 -12.65 5.29 29.92
N ARG A 240 -11.72 6.03 29.31
CA ARG A 240 -10.28 5.82 29.51
C ARG A 240 -9.49 7.09 29.30
N ASP A 241 -8.31 7.13 29.89
CA ASP A 241 -7.33 8.22 29.73
C ASP A 241 -6.12 7.71 28.94
N VAL A 242 -5.68 8.45 27.93
CA VAL A 242 -4.42 8.19 27.24
C VAL A 242 -3.62 9.47 27.17
N ARG A 243 -2.38 9.42 27.63
CA ARG A 243 -1.47 10.57 27.65
C ARG A 243 -0.03 10.14 27.41
N ILE A 244 0.77 11.05 26.89
CA ILE A 244 2.22 10.87 26.83
C ILE A 244 2.82 11.47 28.10
N SER A 245 3.63 10.68 28.80
CA SER A 245 4.40 11.12 29.96
C SER A 245 5.88 11.17 29.62
N LYS A 246 6.60 12.11 30.26
CA LYS A 246 8.06 12.20 30.23
C LYS A 246 8.59 11.86 31.63
N GLU A 247 9.40 10.82 31.71
CA GLU A 247 10.14 10.44 32.93
C GLU A 247 11.64 10.46 32.62
N GLY A 248 12.38 11.39 33.20
CA GLY A 248 13.76 11.66 32.79
C GLY A 248 13.80 12.05 31.30
N GLU A 249 14.59 11.34 30.49
CA GLU A 249 14.62 11.52 29.03
C GLU A 249 13.70 10.56 28.27
N LYS A 250 12.95 9.68 28.95
CA LYS A 250 12.11 8.67 28.31
C LYS A 250 10.67 9.15 28.17
N TYR A 251 10.15 9.09 26.95
CA TYR A 251 8.75 9.34 26.64
C TYR A 251 7.99 8.01 26.59
N THR A 252 6.87 7.93 27.32
CA THR A 252 6.05 6.71 27.42
C THR A 252 4.59 7.04 27.18
N VAL A 253 3.88 6.15 26.48
CA VAL A 253 2.42 6.22 26.34
C VAL A 253 1.79 5.59 27.59
N LEU A 254 0.99 6.35 28.32
CA LEU A 254 0.22 5.86 29.46
C LEU A 254 -1.23 5.62 29.04
N LEU A 255 -1.79 4.48 29.44
CA LEU A 255 -3.22 4.18 29.42
C LEU A 255 -3.70 4.06 30.86
N ASN A 256 -4.67 4.87 31.27
CA ASN A 256 -5.23 4.88 32.63
C ASN A 256 -4.13 5.04 33.72
N ASN A 257 -3.17 5.94 33.50
CA ASN A 257 -1.97 6.16 34.33
C ASN A 257 -0.92 5.02 34.35
N SER A 258 -1.11 3.93 33.60
CA SER A 258 -0.13 2.83 33.52
C SER A 258 0.58 2.81 32.17
N PRO A 259 1.88 2.47 32.11
CA PRO A 259 2.60 2.31 30.84
C PRO A 259 1.93 1.31 29.90
N LEU A 260 1.65 1.74 28.67
CA LEU A 260 1.13 0.89 27.61
C LEU A 260 2.30 0.32 26.80
N VAL A 261 2.50 -1.00 26.88
CA VAL A 261 3.38 -1.73 25.97
C VAL A 261 2.57 -2.16 24.74
N ILE A 262 2.94 -1.65 23.57
CA ILE A 262 2.27 -1.96 22.30
C ILE A 262 2.69 -3.36 21.83
N LYS A 263 1.73 -4.29 21.86
CA LYS A 263 1.82 -5.64 21.27
C LYS A 263 0.92 -5.65 20.03
N GLY A 264 1.45 -5.15 18.92
CA GLY A 264 0.70 -4.80 17.74
C GLY A 264 0.80 -5.79 16.58
N VAL A 265 -0.25 -5.88 15.78
CA VAL A 265 -0.24 -6.49 14.43
C VAL A 265 -0.94 -5.57 13.43
N GLU A 266 -0.47 -5.55 12.18
CA GLU A 266 -1.16 -4.85 11.10
C GLU A 266 -2.28 -5.72 10.53
N TYR A 267 -3.45 -5.16 10.25
CA TYR A 267 -4.61 -5.88 9.72
C TYR A 267 -5.08 -5.27 8.41
N THR A 268 -5.29 -6.13 7.41
CA THR A 268 -5.86 -5.75 6.11
C THR A 268 -7.18 -6.47 5.91
N GLU A 269 -8.28 -5.72 5.83
CA GLU A 269 -9.66 -6.23 5.69
C GLU A 269 -9.89 -6.85 4.31
N THR A 270 -9.38 -8.07 4.12
CA THR A 270 -9.61 -8.91 2.94
C THR A 270 -9.73 -10.36 3.35
N PHE A 271 -10.43 -11.20 2.59
CA PHE A 271 -10.50 -12.65 2.83
C PHE A 271 -10.47 -13.44 1.53
N GLY A 272 -9.42 -14.25 1.34
CA GLY A 272 -9.25 -15.12 0.18
C GLY A 272 -9.66 -14.45 -1.15
N ASN A 273 -10.58 -15.10 -1.86
CA ASN A 273 -11.08 -14.63 -3.15
C ASN A 273 -12.21 -13.59 -3.04
N LEU A 274 -12.71 -13.28 -1.84
CA LEU A 274 -13.78 -12.29 -1.63
C LEU A 274 -13.26 -10.85 -1.69
N GLY A 275 -11.94 -10.64 -1.68
CA GLY A 275 -11.36 -9.30 -1.59
C GLY A 275 -11.83 -8.64 -0.29
N GLN A 276 -12.29 -7.39 -0.36
CA GLN A 276 -12.71 -6.62 0.82
C GLN A 276 -14.16 -6.87 1.29
N THR A 277 -14.90 -7.82 0.70
CA THR A 277 -16.26 -8.16 1.19
C THR A 277 -16.19 -9.21 2.29
N VAL A 278 -15.55 -8.86 3.41
CA VAL A 278 -15.33 -9.76 4.55
C VAL A 278 -16.63 -9.90 5.35
N SER A 279 -17.08 -11.14 5.58
CA SER A 279 -18.30 -11.42 6.37
C SER A 279 -18.14 -11.09 7.85
N ALA A 280 -19.24 -10.75 8.54
CA ALA A 280 -19.28 -10.55 9.99
C ALA A 280 -18.67 -11.73 10.78
N GLU A 281 -19.03 -12.97 10.44
CA GLU A 281 -18.48 -14.18 11.09
C GLU A 281 -16.95 -14.25 10.98
N GLN A 282 -16.40 -13.87 9.82
CA GLN A 282 -14.96 -13.84 9.63
C GLN A 282 -14.29 -12.72 10.44
N LEU A 283 -14.93 -11.55 10.57
CA LEU A 283 -14.43 -10.48 11.45
C LEU A 283 -14.41 -10.90 12.92
N GLU A 284 -15.44 -11.63 13.39
CA GLU A 284 -15.48 -12.21 14.73
C GLU A 284 -14.32 -13.19 14.94
N LYS A 285 -14.10 -14.11 13.99
CA LYS A 285 -12.98 -15.06 14.01
C LYS A 285 -11.62 -14.35 14.04
N ASP A 286 -11.44 -13.33 13.19
CA ASP A 286 -10.20 -12.55 13.12
C ASP A 286 -9.90 -11.90 14.48
N VAL A 287 -10.90 -11.32 15.15
CA VAL A 287 -10.75 -10.71 16.49
C VAL A 287 -10.40 -11.75 17.54
N VAL A 288 -11.05 -12.91 17.54
CA VAL A 288 -10.74 -14.01 18.47
C VAL A 288 -9.31 -14.51 18.26
N LEU A 289 -8.87 -14.67 17.02
CA LEU A 289 -7.52 -15.08 16.67
C LEU A 289 -6.46 -14.05 17.11
N MET A 290 -6.75 -12.75 16.95
CA MET A 290 -5.88 -11.66 17.42
C MET A 290 -5.79 -11.60 18.95
N LYS A 291 -6.91 -11.82 19.67
CA LYS A 291 -6.88 -11.95 21.14
C LYS A 291 -6.10 -13.18 21.59
N THR A 292 -6.30 -14.32 20.93
CA THR A 292 -5.59 -15.57 21.24
C THR A 292 -4.09 -15.47 21.00
N LEU A 293 -3.69 -14.65 20.02
CA LEU A 293 -2.29 -14.33 19.73
C LEU A 293 -1.61 -13.55 20.87
N GLY A 294 -2.37 -12.89 21.76
CA GLY A 294 -1.83 -12.03 22.81
C GLY A 294 -1.64 -10.56 22.40
N THR A 295 -2.17 -10.17 21.24
CA THR A 295 -2.09 -8.78 20.75
C THR A 295 -3.02 -7.88 21.57
N ASN A 296 -2.61 -6.63 21.82
CA ASN A 296 -3.44 -5.62 22.45
C ASN A 296 -3.74 -4.42 21.55
N VAL A 297 -3.03 -4.29 20.42
CA VAL A 297 -3.20 -3.22 19.43
C VAL A 297 -3.33 -3.86 18.05
N VAL A 298 -4.26 -3.36 17.24
CA VAL A 298 -4.40 -3.70 15.83
C VAL A 298 -4.27 -2.44 14.99
N ARG A 299 -3.37 -2.44 14.01
CA ARG A 299 -3.19 -1.31 13.10
C ARG A 299 -3.88 -1.60 11.77
N VAL A 300 -4.98 -0.91 11.49
CA VAL A 300 -5.75 -1.07 10.25
C VAL A 300 -5.14 -0.20 9.17
N ARG A 301 -4.81 -0.80 8.02
CA ARG A 301 -4.17 -0.14 6.88
C ARG A 301 -4.99 -0.24 5.61
N TYR A 302 -4.66 0.63 4.65
CA TYR A 302 -5.21 0.72 3.29
C TYR A 302 -6.67 1.18 3.16
N ALA A 303 -7.47 1.09 4.22
CA ALA A 303 -8.83 1.62 4.29
C ALA A 303 -9.24 1.94 5.73
N SER A 304 -10.31 2.71 5.90
CA SER A 304 -10.95 2.90 7.20
C SER A 304 -11.56 1.57 7.70
N PRO A 305 -11.54 1.29 9.01
CA PRO A 305 -11.95 -0.01 9.54
C PRO A 305 -13.45 -0.29 9.36
N HIS A 306 -13.83 -1.57 9.30
CA HIS A 306 -15.24 -1.96 9.36
C HIS A 306 -15.89 -1.48 10.67
N PRO A 307 -17.08 -0.83 10.65
CA PRO A 307 -17.78 -0.43 11.87
C PRO A 307 -18.01 -1.59 12.84
N TYR A 308 -18.41 -2.75 12.32
CA TYR A 308 -18.54 -3.98 13.12
C TYR A 308 -17.22 -4.47 13.71
N PHE A 309 -16.10 -4.38 12.98
CA PHE A 309 -14.78 -4.71 13.52
C PHE A 309 -14.40 -3.79 14.71
N VAL A 310 -14.70 -2.49 14.60
CA VAL A 310 -14.49 -1.52 15.69
C VAL A 310 -15.36 -1.86 16.91
N ASP A 311 -16.62 -2.26 16.72
CA ASP A 311 -17.48 -2.74 17.82
C ASP A 311 -16.91 -3.99 18.51
N LEU A 312 -16.46 -4.97 17.72
CA LEU A 312 -15.80 -6.16 18.24
C LEU A 312 -14.54 -5.81 19.04
N CYS A 313 -13.72 -4.86 18.57
CA CYS A 313 -12.54 -4.38 19.30
C CYS A 313 -12.89 -3.67 20.61
N ASN A 314 -13.97 -2.86 20.63
CA ASN A 314 -14.47 -2.26 21.87
C ASN A 314 -14.83 -3.33 22.91
N ARG A 315 -15.57 -4.37 22.49
CA ARG A 315 -16.10 -5.43 23.36
C ARG A 315 -15.04 -6.43 23.82
N ASN A 316 -14.06 -6.73 22.96
CA ASN A 316 -13.02 -7.72 23.24
C ASN A 316 -11.73 -7.11 23.82
N GLY A 317 -11.64 -5.78 23.95
CA GLY A 317 -10.46 -5.12 24.48
C GLY A 317 -9.26 -5.23 23.52
N LEU A 318 -9.40 -4.67 22.33
CA LEU A 318 -8.30 -4.44 21.39
C LEU A 318 -8.23 -2.94 21.09
N LEU A 319 -7.07 -2.33 21.27
CA LEU A 319 -6.82 -0.97 20.80
C LEU A 319 -6.66 -0.97 19.28
N VAL A 320 -7.09 0.09 18.61
CA VAL A 320 -7.04 0.20 17.16
C VAL A 320 -6.29 1.47 16.75
N LEU A 321 -5.27 1.31 15.92
CA LEU A 321 -4.62 2.40 15.20
C LEU A 321 -5.18 2.42 13.77
N VAL A 322 -5.53 3.59 13.25
CA VAL A 322 -6.12 3.73 11.91
C VAL A 322 -5.23 4.62 11.05
N ASP A 323 -4.68 4.07 9.97
CA ASP A 323 -3.89 4.85 9.02
C ASP A 323 -4.79 5.56 7.99
N ILE A 324 -4.46 6.81 7.70
CA ILE A 324 -4.87 7.50 6.48
C ILE A 324 -4.10 6.85 5.30
N PRO A 325 -4.75 6.57 4.15
CA PRO A 325 -4.17 5.77 3.08
C PRO A 325 -3.15 6.55 2.21
N ALA A 326 -2.08 7.03 2.84
CA ALA A 326 -0.99 7.76 2.23
C ALA A 326 0.34 7.02 2.47
N TYR A 327 0.70 6.14 1.52
CA TYR A 327 1.84 5.22 1.64
C TYR A 327 2.82 5.40 0.49
N ASP A 328 4.09 5.68 0.81
CA ASP A 328 5.20 5.69 -0.15
C ASP A 328 4.95 6.60 -1.37
N ILE A 329 4.34 7.76 -1.09
CA ILE A 329 3.94 8.75 -2.11
C ILE A 329 5.09 9.74 -2.34
N PRO A 330 5.48 10.00 -3.60
CA PRO A 330 6.45 11.05 -3.94
C PRO A 330 6.00 12.44 -3.45
N SER A 331 6.96 13.26 -3.02
CA SER A 331 6.73 14.62 -2.51
C SER A 331 5.84 15.49 -3.42
N SER A 332 6.06 15.47 -4.73
CA SER A 332 5.29 16.26 -5.69
C SER A 332 3.81 15.89 -5.74
N ILE A 333 3.47 14.62 -5.49
CA ILE A 333 2.08 14.15 -5.39
C ILE A 333 1.52 14.52 -4.02
N ALA A 334 2.28 14.29 -2.95
CA ALA A 334 1.86 14.59 -1.58
C ALA A 334 1.51 16.08 -1.37
N GLY A 335 2.23 16.99 -2.02
CA GLY A 335 1.97 18.43 -1.96
C GLY A 335 0.90 18.96 -2.92
N SER A 336 0.37 18.12 -3.81
CA SER A 336 -0.65 18.53 -4.79
C SER A 336 -1.99 18.82 -4.12
N ASP A 337 -2.70 19.85 -4.59
CA ASP A 337 -3.96 20.27 -3.95
C ASP A 337 -5.05 19.18 -4.03
N GLU A 338 -5.09 18.41 -5.12
CA GLU A 338 -6.00 17.27 -5.27
C GLU A 338 -5.75 16.19 -4.19
N PHE A 339 -4.49 15.83 -3.97
CA PHE A 339 -4.12 14.85 -2.95
C PHE A 339 -4.41 15.37 -1.54
N LEU A 340 -4.06 16.64 -1.26
CA LEU A 340 -4.28 17.28 0.03
C LEU A 340 -5.76 17.33 0.41
N VAL A 341 -6.62 17.80 -0.51
CA VAL A 341 -8.08 17.86 -0.28
C VAL A 341 -8.65 16.47 -0.05
N ARG A 342 -8.24 15.49 -0.85
CA ARG A 342 -8.73 14.12 -0.74
C ARG A 342 -8.32 13.47 0.58
N MET A 343 -7.05 13.54 0.95
CA MET A 343 -6.56 12.95 2.21
C MET A 343 -7.16 13.65 3.42
N LYS A 344 -7.31 14.97 3.38
CA LYS A 344 -8.02 15.72 4.43
C LYS A 344 -9.47 15.26 4.59
N ASN A 345 -10.22 15.12 3.50
CA ASN A 345 -11.60 14.63 3.55
C ASN A 345 -11.69 13.20 4.12
N ILE A 346 -10.77 12.30 3.73
CA ILE A 346 -10.70 10.94 4.29
C ILE A 346 -10.40 10.98 5.80
N ALA A 347 -9.44 11.81 6.20
CA ALA A 347 -9.01 11.98 7.58
C ALA A 347 -10.17 12.48 8.47
N GLU A 348 -10.77 13.61 8.12
CA GLU A 348 -11.85 14.24 8.89
C GLU A 348 -13.07 13.32 9.01
N ARG A 349 -13.44 12.63 7.92
CA ARG A 349 -14.58 11.71 7.93
C ARG A 349 -14.30 10.43 8.70
N SER A 350 -13.08 9.89 8.64
CA SER A 350 -12.71 8.73 9.44
C SER A 350 -12.73 9.04 10.93
N VAL A 351 -12.20 10.19 11.34
CA VAL A 351 -12.30 10.68 12.72
C VAL A 351 -13.76 10.84 13.12
N GLY A 352 -14.57 11.55 12.32
CA GLY A 352 -15.99 11.74 12.62
C GLY A 352 -16.75 10.41 12.80
N ALA A 353 -16.40 9.39 12.03
CA ALA A 353 -17.05 8.07 12.11
C ALA A 353 -16.63 7.25 13.35
N PHE A 354 -15.34 7.27 13.72
CA PHE A 354 -14.81 6.28 14.65
C PHE A 354 -14.24 6.85 15.96
N ASP A 355 -13.94 8.14 16.07
CA ASP A 355 -13.19 8.70 17.21
C ASP A 355 -13.89 8.49 18.56
N ARG A 356 -15.22 8.49 18.59
CA ARG A 356 -16.01 8.21 19.80
C ARG A 356 -15.77 6.84 20.42
N ASN A 357 -15.24 5.88 19.65
CA ASN A 357 -15.05 4.51 20.12
C ASN A 357 -13.85 4.43 21.09
N PRO A 358 -14.00 3.76 22.25
CA PRO A 358 -12.92 3.62 23.21
C PRO A 358 -11.73 2.84 22.65
N CYS A 359 -11.93 1.91 21.72
CA CYS A 359 -10.82 1.16 21.15
C CYS A 359 -9.84 2.00 20.31
N ILE A 360 -10.28 3.09 19.67
CA ILE A 360 -9.41 3.86 18.76
C ILE A 360 -8.31 4.56 19.56
N LEU A 361 -7.06 4.09 19.44
CA LEU A 361 -5.89 4.63 20.13
C LEU A 361 -5.34 5.89 19.45
N GLY A 362 -5.32 5.90 18.13
CA GLY A 362 -4.69 6.97 17.36
C GLY A 362 -4.81 6.84 15.84
N TRP A 363 -4.34 7.87 15.16
CA TRP A 363 -4.49 8.08 13.72
C TRP A 363 -3.12 8.25 13.04
N GLY A 364 -2.85 7.41 12.06
CA GLY A 364 -1.64 7.45 11.25
C GLY A 364 -1.77 8.45 10.11
N ILE A 365 -0.90 9.46 10.04
CA ILE A 365 -1.01 10.51 9.00
C ILE A 365 -0.35 10.14 7.67
N GLY A 366 0.47 9.09 7.68
CA GLY A 366 1.06 8.48 6.50
C GLY A 366 2.35 7.73 6.79
N ASP A 367 2.93 7.15 5.75
CA ASP A 367 4.08 6.26 5.84
C ASP A 367 5.03 6.44 4.66
N GLY A 368 6.33 6.51 4.96
CA GLY A 368 7.39 6.38 3.96
C GLY A 368 7.51 7.58 3.04
N PHE A 369 7.13 8.76 3.52
CA PHE A 369 7.38 10.01 2.80
C PHE A 369 8.88 10.35 2.78
N VAL A 370 9.25 11.22 1.84
CA VAL A 370 10.58 11.84 1.83
C VAL A 370 10.61 12.92 2.93
N GLU A 371 11.34 12.64 4.00
CA GLU A 371 11.51 13.58 5.11
C GLU A 371 12.23 14.86 4.65
N ASN A 372 11.95 16.00 5.29
CA ASN A 372 12.49 17.33 4.96
C ASN A 372 12.14 17.88 3.55
N SER A 373 11.07 17.39 2.92
CA SER A 373 10.49 17.99 1.72
C SER A 373 9.46 19.08 2.09
N PRO A 374 9.51 20.28 1.47
CA PRO A 374 8.51 21.33 1.70
C PRO A 374 7.07 20.88 1.41
N GLU A 375 6.88 20.05 0.38
CA GLU A 375 5.59 19.50 -0.01
C GLU A 375 5.03 18.53 1.04
N VAL A 376 5.89 17.67 1.58
CA VAL A 376 5.54 16.73 2.65
C VAL A 376 5.24 17.49 3.95
N LYS A 377 6.00 18.55 4.24
CA LYS A 377 5.72 19.42 5.39
C LYS A 377 4.36 20.11 5.27
N LYS A 378 4.04 20.67 4.09
CA LYS A 378 2.70 21.23 3.79
C LYS A 378 1.59 20.18 3.99
N TYR A 379 1.81 18.94 3.54
CA TYR A 379 0.89 17.83 3.77
C TYR A 379 0.68 17.54 5.26
N GLN A 380 1.77 17.36 6.00
CA GLN A 380 1.73 17.04 7.42
C GLN A 380 1.04 18.14 8.23
N GLU A 381 1.37 19.41 7.99
CA GLU A 381 0.72 20.55 8.66
C GLU A 381 -0.78 20.61 8.38
N ASN A 382 -1.20 20.41 7.12
CA ASN A 382 -2.60 20.44 6.74
C ASN A 382 -3.41 19.31 7.39
N ILE A 383 -2.88 18.07 7.36
CA ILE A 383 -3.56 16.91 7.96
C ILE A 383 -3.57 16.98 9.48
N CYS A 384 -2.43 17.27 10.12
CA CYS A 384 -2.34 17.38 11.57
C CYS A 384 -3.25 18.49 12.11
N SER A 385 -3.26 19.67 11.49
CA SER A 385 -4.11 20.78 11.93
C SER A 385 -5.60 20.44 11.81
N ALA A 386 -6.03 19.79 10.71
CA ALA A 386 -7.40 19.33 10.54
C ALA A 386 -7.80 18.28 11.59
N LEU A 387 -6.95 17.28 11.82
CA LEU A 387 -7.20 16.23 12.81
C LEU A 387 -7.28 16.77 14.24
N ARG A 388 -6.40 17.71 14.62
CA ARG A 388 -6.39 18.29 15.98
C ARG A 388 -7.63 19.12 16.31
N GLN A 389 -8.37 19.60 15.31
CA GLN A 389 -9.67 20.24 15.52
C GLN A 389 -10.77 19.24 15.88
N LEU A 390 -10.57 17.96 15.54
CA LEU A 390 -11.60 16.92 15.65
C LEU A 390 -11.30 15.88 16.74
N THR A 391 -10.02 15.62 17.04
CA THR A 391 -9.60 14.57 17.98
C THR A 391 -8.47 15.01 18.91
N THR A 392 -8.47 14.44 20.11
CA THR A 392 -7.36 14.54 21.08
C THR A 392 -6.55 13.24 21.18
N LYS A 393 -6.82 12.24 20.33
CA LYS A 393 -6.11 10.96 20.33
C LYS A 393 -4.70 11.12 19.74
N ILE A 394 -3.89 10.06 19.89
CA ILE A 394 -2.52 10.04 19.38
C ILE A 394 -2.53 10.23 17.87
N LEU A 395 -1.78 11.21 17.37
CA LEU A 395 -1.39 11.27 15.96
C LEU A 395 0.00 10.66 15.80
N TYR A 396 0.18 9.78 14.83
CA TYR A 396 1.49 9.20 14.56
C TYR A 396 1.80 9.21 13.08
N LYS A 397 3.09 9.08 12.77
CA LYS A 397 3.57 8.87 11.40
C LYS A 397 4.54 7.71 11.34
N THR A 398 4.72 7.14 10.15
CA THR A 398 5.69 6.06 9.93
C THR A 398 6.87 6.55 9.11
N VAL A 399 8.06 6.33 9.64
CA VAL A 399 9.36 6.71 9.07
C VAL A 399 10.14 5.43 8.76
N ARG A 400 10.75 5.36 7.57
CA ARG A 400 11.54 4.19 7.17
C ARG A 400 12.91 4.18 7.82
N PHE A 401 13.45 2.98 8.03
CA PHE A 401 14.87 2.77 8.22
C PHE A 401 15.67 3.39 7.06
N GLY A 402 16.87 3.90 7.34
CA GLY A 402 17.70 4.66 6.42
C GLY A 402 17.36 6.16 6.31
N SER A 403 16.26 6.61 6.91
CA SER A 403 15.89 8.04 6.90
C SER A 403 16.95 8.90 7.59
N LYS A 404 17.33 10.01 6.94
CA LYS A 404 18.40 10.90 7.41
C LYS A 404 17.91 12.04 8.30
N THR A 405 16.63 12.36 8.21
CA THR A 405 15.96 13.45 8.94
C THR A 405 14.57 12.97 9.38
N ILE A 406 14.00 13.60 10.40
CA ILE A 406 12.64 13.31 10.87
C ILE A 406 11.93 14.62 11.23
N GLU A 407 10.83 14.92 10.54
CA GLU A 407 9.93 16.04 10.86
C GLU A 407 8.85 15.60 11.88
N SER A 408 9.07 15.89 13.15
CA SER A 408 8.22 15.39 14.25
C SER A 408 7.12 16.35 14.70
N ASP A 409 6.97 17.50 14.03
CA ASP A 409 5.99 18.52 14.39
C ASP A 409 4.54 18.06 14.18
N GLY A 410 3.67 18.34 15.15
CA GLY A 410 2.24 17.99 15.11
C GLY A 410 1.89 16.53 15.43
N VAL A 411 2.86 15.61 15.41
CA VAL A 411 2.67 14.19 15.80
C VAL A 411 3.07 13.92 17.25
N ASP A 412 2.44 12.92 17.84
CA ASP A 412 2.61 12.48 19.23
C ASP A 412 3.54 11.27 19.35
N LEU A 413 3.52 10.36 18.37
CA LEU A 413 4.25 9.09 18.35
C LEU A 413 4.89 8.89 16.97
N ILE A 414 6.05 8.24 16.91
CA ILE A 414 6.67 7.87 15.63
C ILE A 414 6.76 6.34 15.52
N SER A 415 6.40 5.80 14.36
CA SER A 415 6.63 4.40 14.02
C SER A 415 7.86 4.29 13.13
N TYR A 416 8.88 3.53 13.52
CA TYR A 416 10.00 3.23 12.65
C TYR A 416 9.76 1.91 11.94
N ARG A 417 9.64 1.95 10.62
CA ARG A 417 9.40 0.79 9.77
C ARG A 417 10.73 0.24 9.28
N ALA A 418 11.05 -0.98 9.73
CA ALA A 418 12.18 -1.74 9.23
C ALA A 418 12.02 -2.05 7.75
N ASP A 419 13.11 -1.93 7.00
CA ASP A 419 13.15 -2.46 5.65
C ASP A 419 13.02 -3.98 5.67
N LYS A 420 12.55 -4.54 4.56
CA LYS A 420 12.28 -5.97 4.42
C LYS A 420 13.56 -6.82 4.32
N THR A 421 14.72 -6.18 4.40
CA THR A 421 16.05 -6.80 4.46
C THR A 421 16.37 -7.12 5.92
N TRP A 422 16.75 -8.36 6.20
CA TRP A 422 17.06 -8.78 7.55
C TRP A 422 18.41 -8.20 8.00
N LEU A 423 18.36 -7.17 8.85
CA LEU A 423 19.54 -6.66 9.55
C LEU A 423 19.88 -7.55 10.75
N PRO A 424 21.17 -7.87 10.98
CA PRO A 424 21.61 -8.47 12.23
C PRO A 424 21.11 -7.69 13.45
N GLY A 425 20.93 -8.36 14.59
CA GLY A 425 20.32 -7.75 15.79
C GLY A 425 21.00 -6.47 16.27
N ASP A 426 22.33 -6.40 16.18
CA ASP A 426 23.11 -5.22 16.56
C ASP A 426 22.90 -4.06 15.56
N GLU A 427 23.02 -4.31 14.25
CA GLU A 427 22.74 -3.31 13.20
C GLU A 427 21.29 -2.79 13.27
N PHE A 428 20.33 -3.68 13.56
CA PHE A 428 18.94 -3.32 13.75
C PHE A 428 18.75 -2.39 14.97
N ARG A 429 19.44 -2.67 16.09
CA ARG A 429 19.41 -1.81 17.28
C ARG A 429 20.06 -0.45 17.02
N GLU A 430 21.24 -0.44 16.41
CA GLU A 430 21.97 0.79 16.07
C GLU A 430 21.12 1.71 15.18
N GLU A 431 20.38 1.15 14.22
CA GLU A 431 19.49 1.91 13.37
C GLU A 431 18.28 2.49 14.13
N ILE A 432 17.69 1.74 15.07
CA ILE A 432 16.64 2.25 15.96
C ILE A 432 17.15 3.43 16.79
N GLU A 433 18.31 3.27 17.42
CA GLU A 433 18.93 4.31 18.25
C GLU A 433 19.27 5.55 17.41
N ARG A 434 19.80 5.36 16.19
CA ARG A 434 20.11 6.44 15.26
C ARG A 434 18.85 7.23 14.87
N LEU A 435 17.77 6.54 14.49
CA LEU A 435 16.51 7.20 14.15
C LEU A 435 15.89 7.92 15.35
N HIS A 436 15.93 7.31 16.54
CA HIS A 436 15.45 7.97 17.74
C HIS A 436 16.28 9.23 18.08
N GLY A 437 17.59 9.21 17.83
CA GLY A 437 18.44 10.40 17.95
C GLY A 437 18.03 11.57 17.05
N LEU A 438 17.32 11.31 15.93
CA LEU A 438 16.76 12.36 15.07
C LEU A 438 15.45 12.97 15.61
N ALA A 439 14.74 12.26 16.50
CA ALA A 439 13.50 12.71 17.12
C ALA A 439 13.41 12.26 18.60
N PRO A 440 14.31 12.75 19.47
CA PRO A 440 14.45 12.23 20.85
C PRO A 440 13.26 12.57 21.75
N THR A 441 12.47 13.57 21.37
CA THR A 441 11.35 14.09 22.19
C THR A 441 10.03 13.35 22.00
N LYS A 442 10.03 12.26 21.22
CA LYS A 442 8.83 11.50 20.88
C LYS A 442 8.97 10.04 21.34
N PRO A 443 7.91 9.44 21.92
CA PRO A 443 7.86 7.99 22.04
C PRO A 443 7.88 7.38 20.64
N TYR A 444 8.37 6.15 20.53
CA TYR A 444 8.45 5.45 19.26
C TYR A 444 8.11 3.96 19.38
N MET A 445 7.52 3.42 18.33
CA MET A 445 7.25 1.99 18.15
C MET A 445 7.96 1.47 16.90
N ILE A 446 8.21 0.17 16.83
CA ILE A 446 8.90 -0.45 15.69
C ILE A 446 7.94 -1.31 14.89
N ASP A 447 7.87 -1.07 13.58
CA ASP A 447 7.10 -1.83 12.60
C ASP A 447 8.07 -2.74 11.82
N TYR A 448 7.82 -4.05 11.81
CA TYR A 448 8.67 -5.02 11.12
C TYR A 448 7.87 -6.19 10.54
N GLY A 449 8.40 -6.77 9.47
CA GLY A 449 7.79 -7.91 8.79
C GLY A 449 8.55 -8.27 7.52
N LYS A 450 8.35 -9.51 7.03
CA LYS A 450 8.99 -9.97 5.80
C LYS A 450 8.08 -10.89 5.00
N LEU A 451 8.33 -10.93 3.69
CA LEU A 451 7.70 -11.88 2.78
C LEU A 451 8.25 -13.29 3.00
N VAL A 452 7.43 -14.27 2.65
CA VAL A 452 7.76 -15.69 2.71
C VAL A 452 7.17 -16.41 1.50
N GLN A 453 7.86 -17.44 1.01
CA GLN A 453 7.29 -18.40 0.07
C GLN A 453 6.49 -19.44 0.87
N PRO A 454 5.15 -19.49 0.76
CA PRO A 454 4.31 -20.27 1.68
C PRO A 454 4.65 -21.76 1.74
N ASN A 455 5.15 -22.34 0.64
CA ASN A 455 5.49 -23.75 0.53
C ASN A 455 6.97 -24.05 0.83
N ASN A 456 7.75 -23.05 1.23
CA ASN A 456 9.17 -23.21 1.50
C ASN A 456 9.42 -23.54 2.98
N LEU A 457 9.76 -24.81 3.24
CA LEU A 457 10.05 -25.37 4.56
C LEU A 457 11.53 -25.80 4.68
N ASN A 458 12.43 -25.11 3.96
CA ASN A 458 13.84 -25.46 3.89
C ASN A 458 14.63 -25.10 5.16
N GLY A 459 13.96 -24.64 6.23
CA GLY A 459 14.59 -24.18 7.47
C GLY A 459 14.98 -22.70 7.44
N TYR A 460 15.31 -22.15 8.61
CA TYR A 460 15.49 -20.71 8.80
C TYR A 460 16.70 -20.11 8.06
N ALA A 461 17.65 -20.95 7.62
CA ALA A 461 18.76 -20.53 6.78
C ALA A 461 18.34 -20.10 5.37
N ASP A 462 17.18 -20.58 4.88
CA ASP A 462 16.57 -20.09 3.64
C ASP A 462 15.82 -18.78 3.92
N PRO A 463 16.23 -17.62 3.37
CA PRO A 463 15.63 -16.33 3.69
C PRO A 463 14.14 -16.21 3.33
N LEU A 464 13.60 -17.08 2.49
CA LEU A 464 12.19 -17.05 2.07
C LEU A 464 11.35 -18.17 2.69
N SER A 465 11.88 -18.95 3.63
CA SER A 465 11.13 -20.01 4.30
C SER A 465 10.21 -19.50 5.41
N VAL A 466 9.23 -20.33 5.77
CA VAL A 466 8.30 -20.07 6.87
C VAL A 466 9.04 -20.06 8.22
N GLU A 467 10.05 -20.90 8.39
CA GLU A 467 10.93 -20.89 9.57
C GLU A 467 11.76 -19.61 9.68
N SER A 468 12.23 -19.07 8.55
CA SER A 468 12.99 -17.81 8.53
C SER A 468 12.11 -16.61 8.89
N GLN A 469 10.84 -16.61 8.49
CA GLN A 469 9.87 -15.60 8.94
C GLN A 469 9.68 -15.64 10.46
N ALA A 470 9.51 -16.84 11.03
CA ALA A 470 9.36 -17.01 12.48
C ALA A 470 10.63 -16.57 13.24
N GLN A 471 11.82 -16.93 12.74
CA GLN A 471 13.07 -16.47 13.34
C GLN A 471 13.21 -14.95 13.32
N TYR A 472 12.95 -14.33 12.16
CA TYR A 472 13.03 -12.88 12.00
C TYR A 472 12.12 -12.15 13.00
N ILE A 473 10.87 -12.58 13.15
CA ILE A 473 9.93 -11.99 14.11
C ILE A 473 10.45 -12.12 15.55
N ARG A 474 10.99 -13.29 15.92
CA ARG A 474 11.56 -13.52 17.25
C ARG A 474 12.73 -12.59 17.54
N ASP A 475 13.65 -12.49 16.59
CA ASP A 475 14.88 -11.72 16.76
C ASP A 475 14.56 -10.22 16.80
N CYS A 476 13.69 -9.72 15.90
CA CYS A 476 13.20 -8.35 15.95
C CYS A 476 12.45 -8.04 17.25
N TYR A 477 11.51 -8.89 17.68
CA TYR A 477 10.76 -8.66 18.92
C TYR A 477 11.68 -8.50 20.13
N ARG A 478 12.66 -9.40 20.30
CA ARG A 478 13.63 -9.34 21.40
C ARG A 478 14.49 -8.09 21.33
N THR A 479 14.95 -7.69 20.14
CA THR A 479 15.71 -6.44 19.98
C THR A 479 14.87 -5.23 20.36
N VAL A 480 13.59 -5.17 19.95
CA VAL A 480 12.68 -4.07 20.29
C VAL A 480 12.48 -3.96 21.80
N GLN A 481 12.29 -5.07 22.52
CA GLN A 481 12.13 -5.07 23.98
C GLN A 481 13.34 -4.43 24.70
N SER A 482 14.54 -4.58 24.14
CA SER A 482 15.77 -3.99 24.68
C SER A 482 16.08 -2.57 24.18
N SER A 483 15.35 -2.05 23.18
CA SER A 483 15.66 -0.77 22.52
C SER A 483 15.14 0.47 23.26
N GLY A 484 14.16 0.32 24.16
CA GLY A 484 13.47 1.43 24.82
C GLY A 484 12.21 1.92 24.11
N ALA A 485 11.87 1.34 22.95
CA ALA A 485 10.59 1.55 22.26
C ALA A 485 9.38 1.26 23.16
N VAL A 486 8.24 1.91 22.87
CA VAL A 486 6.96 1.64 23.57
C VAL A 486 6.31 0.32 23.13
N GLY A 487 6.89 -0.35 22.13
CA GLY A 487 6.45 -1.67 21.66
C GLY A 487 6.69 -1.86 20.16
N SER A 488 6.01 -2.85 19.57
CA SER A 488 6.12 -3.16 18.14
C SER A 488 4.81 -3.50 17.48
N VAL A 489 4.79 -3.38 16.16
CA VAL A 489 3.69 -3.78 15.28
C VAL A 489 4.25 -4.74 14.23
N VAL A 490 3.68 -5.94 14.12
CA VAL A 490 4.11 -6.93 13.12
C VAL A 490 3.31 -6.77 11.83
N TRP A 491 4.00 -6.54 10.71
CA TRP A 491 3.43 -6.56 9.36
C TRP A 491 3.52 -7.99 8.78
N THR A 492 2.42 -8.74 8.68
CA THR A 492 1.02 -8.39 8.98
C THR A 492 0.29 -9.60 9.58
N PHE A 493 -0.91 -9.41 10.14
CA PHE A 493 -1.76 -10.48 10.65
C PHE A 493 -2.15 -11.48 9.55
N ASN A 494 -2.59 -11.00 8.39
CA ASN A 494 -3.09 -11.85 7.29
C ASN A 494 -2.46 -11.47 5.95
N ASP A 495 -2.21 -12.47 5.10
CA ASP A 495 -1.95 -12.21 3.70
C ASP A 495 -3.14 -11.47 3.06
N TYR A 496 -2.85 -10.66 2.05
CA TYR A 496 -3.86 -9.83 1.37
C TYR A 496 -3.52 -9.67 -0.11
N SER A 497 -4.55 -9.41 -0.91
CA SER A 497 -4.37 -9.18 -2.35
C SER A 497 -3.76 -7.81 -2.63
N THR A 498 -2.84 -7.73 -3.58
CA THR A 498 -2.17 -6.51 -4.04
C THR A 498 -2.66 -6.07 -5.41
N GLY A 499 -2.55 -4.75 -5.68
CA GLY A 499 -2.88 -4.20 -7.00
C GLY A 499 -1.85 -4.51 -8.08
N GLN A 500 -0.65 -4.92 -7.67
CA GLN A 500 0.50 -5.23 -8.52
C GLN A 500 1.02 -6.63 -8.20
N GLN A 501 1.56 -7.31 -9.22
CA GLN A 501 2.29 -8.56 -9.01
C GLN A 501 3.56 -8.32 -8.19
N ILE A 502 3.81 -9.20 -7.23
CA ILE A 502 5.02 -9.30 -6.43
C ILE A 502 5.91 -10.36 -7.09
N LEU A 503 7.10 -9.97 -7.54
CA LEU A 503 8.06 -10.83 -8.24
C LEU A 503 9.16 -11.36 -7.31
N SER A 504 9.30 -10.77 -6.13
CA SER A 504 10.31 -11.07 -5.10
C SER A 504 10.06 -12.37 -4.33
N THR A 505 8.92 -13.02 -4.56
CA THR A 505 8.65 -14.39 -4.10
C THR A 505 8.19 -15.25 -5.27
N ASN A 506 8.60 -16.51 -5.28
CA ASN A 506 8.10 -17.51 -6.24
C ASN A 506 6.79 -18.11 -5.69
N SER A 507 5.77 -17.27 -5.53
CA SER A 507 4.45 -17.70 -5.05
C SER A 507 3.59 -18.18 -6.23
N THR A 508 2.65 -19.07 -5.93
CA THR A 508 1.66 -19.54 -6.92
C THR A 508 0.74 -18.41 -7.39
N ASP A 509 0.43 -17.47 -6.49
CA ASP A 509 -0.31 -16.25 -6.80
C ASP A 509 0.55 -15.02 -6.47
N GLN A 510 1.01 -14.34 -7.52
CA GLN A 510 1.84 -13.13 -7.43
C GLN A 510 1.04 -11.89 -7.00
N TYR A 511 -0.29 -11.95 -7.01
CA TYR A 511 -1.14 -10.86 -6.53
C TYR A 511 -1.46 -10.99 -5.04
N VAL A 512 -0.81 -11.90 -4.32
CA VAL A 512 -0.96 -12.05 -2.87
C VAL A 512 0.33 -11.66 -2.18
N CYS A 513 0.21 -10.70 -1.26
CA CYS A 513 1.29 -10.36 -0.35
C CYS A 513 1.42 -11.44 0.72
N THR A 514 2.43 -12.29 0.59
CA THR A 514 2.68 -13.42 1.49
C THR A 514 3.56 -13.02 2.68
N SER A 515 3.14 -12.04 3.47
CA SER A 515 3.84 -11.59 4.69
C SER A 515 3.05 -11.85 5.98
N GLY A 516 1.85 -12.41 5.88
CA GLY A 516 0.97 -12.67 6.99
C GLY A 516 1.54 -13.65 8.01
N LEU A 517 1.16 -13.48 9.28
CA LEU A 517 1.20 -14.55 10.29
C LEU A 517 0.20 -15.65 9.95
N MET A 518 -0.89 -15.26 9.28
CA MET A 518 -1.93 -16.11 8.73
C MET A 518 -1.93 -15.99 7.21
N ASP A 519 -2.30 -17.05 6.49
CA ASP A 519 -2.53 -16.96 5.06
C ASP A 519 -3.83 -16.20 4.72
N ALA A 520 -4.13 -16.07 3.42
CA ALA A 520 -5.30 -15.33 2.94
C ALA A 520 -6.65 -15.93 3.42
N PHE A 521 -6.65 -17.21 3.83
CA PHE A 521 -7.80 -17.98 4.31
C PHE A 521 -7.76 -18.24 5.83
N ARG A 522 -6.93 -17.48 6.56
CA ARG A 522 -6.77 -17.56 8.03
C ARG A 522 -6.21 -18.90 8.52
N GLN A 523 -5.38 -19.57 7.73
CA GLN A 523 -4.56 -20.67 8.24
C GLN A 523 -3.30 -20.11 8.90
N PRO A 524 -3.00 -20.49 10.15
CA PRO A 524 -1.84 -19.98 10.87
C PRO A 524 -0.53 -20.55 10.33
N ARG A 525 0.46 -19.67 10.19
CA ARG A 525 1.85 -20.06 9.88
C ARG A 525 2.65 -20.26 11.17
N LEU A 526 3.85 -20.82 11.03
CA LEU A 526 4.78 -20.99 12.16
C LEU A 526 5.09 -19.67 12.89
N SER A 527 5.12 -18.56 12.15
CA SER A 527 5.31 -17.20 12.67
C SER A 527 4.19 -16.76 13.63
N TYR A 528 2.94 -17.18 13.40
CA TYR A 528 1.83 -16.92 14.33
C TYR A 528 2.11 -17.57 15.69
N PHE A 529 2.49 -18.85 15.71
CA PHE A 529 2.79 -19.57 16.94
C PHE A 529 4.04 -19.03 17.64
N MET A 530 5.04 -18.60 16.87
CA MET A 530 6.22 -17.94 17.43
C MET A 530 5.86 -16.62 18.11
N LEU A 531 5.11 -15.74 17.44
CA LEU A 531 4.70 -14.47 18.03
C LEU A 531 3.79 -14.69 19.25
N LYS A 532 2.86 -15.65 19.18
CA LYS A 532 2.01 -16.03 20.33
C LYS A 532 2.86 -16.41 21.54
N ALA A 533 3.88 -17.24 21.35
CA ALA A 533 4.78 -17.63 22.42
C ALA A 533 5.51 -16.43 23.04
N LEU A 534 5.94 -15.48 22.22
CA LEU A 534 6.64 -14.27 22.67
C LEU A 534 5.73 -13.26 23.38
N LEU A 535 4.46 -13.15 22.97
CA LEU A 535 3.52 -12.20 23.56
C LEU A 535 2.88 -12.70 24.86
N ASN A 536 2.74 -14.02 25.00
CA ASN A 536 2.09 -14.69 26.14
C ASN A 536 3.09 -15.40 27.08
N ASP A 537 4.39 -15.29 26.82
CA ASP A 537 5.44 -16.00 27.56
C ASP A 537 5.25 -17.55 27.55
N GLU A 538 4.77 -18.10 26.42
CA GLU A 538 4.63 -19.54 26.20
C GLU A 538 5.91 -20.16 25.61
N LYS A 539 5.96 -21.50 25.49
CA LYS A 539 7.12 -22.20 24.90
C LYS A 539 7.22 -21.94 23.40
N GLU A 540 8.38 -21.44 22.96
CA GLU A 540 8.67 -21.19 21.54
C GLU A 540 8.65 -22.48 20.70
N PRO A 541 8.13 -22.44 19.46
CA PRO A 541 8.21 -23.57 18.55
C PRO A 541 9.66 -23.82 18.11
N LEU A 542 10.01 -25.08 17.89
CA LEU A 542 11.34 -25.46 17.42
C LEU A 542 11.54 -25.05 15.97
N LEU A 543 12.59 -24.27 15.69
CA LEU A 543 12.98 -23.88 14.35
C LEU A 543 14.08 -24.81 13.82
N ARG A 544 13.90 -25.32 12.59
CA ARG A 544 14.92 -26.12 11.91
C ARG A 544 15.87 -25.18 11.17
N ALA A 545 17.18 -25.39 11.31
CA ALA A 545 18.18 -24.59 10.61
C ALA A 545 18.09 -24.74 9.09
N GLY A 546 17.98 -25.99 8.62
CA GLY A 546 18.09 -26.27 7.21
C GLY A 546 19.52 -26.11 6.67
N ASN A 547 19.72 -26.51 5.42
CA ASN A 547 21.00 -26.40 4.71
C ASN A 547 20.81 -25.62 3.41
N PHE A 548 20.35 -24.38 3.52
CA PHE A 548 20.19 -23.52 2.36
C PHE A 548 21.54 -22.98 1.89
N LYS A 549 21.82 -23.18 0.60
CA LYS A 549 22.88 -22.47 -0.13
C LYS A 549 22.26 -22.00 -1.44
N GLU A 550 22.50 -20.75 -1.81
CA GLU A 550 22.09 -20.30 -3.14
C GLU A 550 22.93 -21.05 -4.19
N ASP A 551 22.27 -21.94 -4.93
CA ASP A 551 22.91 -22.69 -6.00
C ASP A 551 23.38 -21.74 -7.09
N THR A 552 24.67 -21.82 -7.41
CA THR A 552 25.21 -21.16 -8.60
C THR A 552 24.58 -21.84 -9.82
N PRO A 553 23.88 -21.12 -10.71
CA PRO A 553 23.21 -21.77 -11.83
C PRO A 553 24.22 -22.37 -12.80
N ILE A 554 24.41 -23.68 -12.73
CA ILE A 554 25.39 -24.45 -13.54
C ILE A 554 25.15 -24.21 -15.04
N ILE A 555 23.90 -23.95 -15.43
CA ILE A 555 23.52 -23.65 -16.81
C ILE A 555 24.25 -22.42 -17.39
N TYR A 556 24.57 -21.41 -16.57
CA TYR A 556 25.34 -20.25 -17.01
C TYR A 556 26.77 -20.64 -17.37
N ILE A 557 27.38 -21.49 -16.53
CA ILE A 557 28.75 -21.99 -16.74
C ILE A 557 28.78 -22.90 -17.98
N ALA A 558 27.88 -23.88 -18.05
CA ALA A 558 27.80 -24.83 -19.16
C ALA A 558 27.59 -24.10 -20.50
N THR A 559 26.65 -23.16 -20.55
CA THR A 559 26.35 -22.41 -21.79
C THR A 559 27.48 -21.48 -22.19
N GLY A 560 28.11 -20.80 -21.24
CA GLY A 560 29.26 -19.94 -21.55
C GLY A 560 30.47 -20.74 -22.05
N LEU A 561 30.71 -21.95 -21.53
CA LEU A 561 31.72 -22.87 -22.06
C LEU A 561 31.39 -23.32 -23.48
N ILE A 562 30.12 -23.64 -23.77
CA ILE A 562 29.67 -23.97 -25.14
C ILE A 562 29.97 -22.82 -26.10
N PHE A 563 29.66 -21.57 -25.74
CA PHE A 563 29.99 -20.41 -26.58
C PHE A 563 31.49 -20.19 -26.71
N GLY A 564 32.27 -20.38 -25.64
CA GLY A 564 33.73 -20.31 -25.68
C GLY A 564 34.33 -21.33 -26.64
N ILE A 565 33.88 -22.59 -26.55
CA ILE A 565 34.30 -23.69 -27.44
C ILE A 565 33.89 -23.40 -28.89
N LEU A 566 32.65 -22.94 -29.13
CA LEU A 566 32.17 -22.58 -30.45
C LEU A 566 33.09 -21.53 -31.11
N ILE A 567 33.41 -20.45 -30.39
CA ILE A 567 34.27 -19.38 -30.89
C ILE A 567 35.71 -19.88 -31.09
N PHE A 568 36.24 -20.68 -30.17
CA PHE A 568 37.56 -21.28 -30.30
C PHE A 568 37.66 -22.18 -31.55
N LEU A 569 36.65 -23.02 -31.81
CA LEU A 569 36.59 -23.86 -32.99
C LEU A 569 36.50 -23.02 -34.28
N LEU A 570 35.71 -21.95 -34.29
CA LEU A 570 35.65 -21.04 -35.44
C LEU A 570 37.01 -20.36 -35.70
N MET A 571 37.69 -19.91 -34.65
CA MET A 571 39.02 -19.29 -34.76
C MET A 571 40.12 -20.28 -35.18
N SER A 572 40.02 -21.54 -34.75
CA SER A 572 40.99 -22.58 -35.05
C SER A 572 40.82 -23.12 -36.47
N ARG A 573 39.57 -23.34 -36.90
CA ARG A 573 39.24 -23.91 -38.21
C ARG A 573 39.34 -22.89 -39.35
N PHE A 574 38.94 -21.64 -39.11
CA PHE A 574 38.83 -20.63 -40.16
C PHE A 574 39.84 -19.50 -39.95
N ARG A 575 40.98 -19.59 -40.64
CA ARG A 575 42.03 -18.56 -40.61
C ARG A 575 41.50 -17.15 -40.88
N ARG A 576 40.63 -16.99 -41.88
CA ARG A 576 40.00 -15.69 -42.21
C ARG A 576 39.16 -15.15 -41.05
N PHE A 577 38.36 -16.00 -40.40
CA PHE A 577 37.56 -15.60 -39.24
C PHE A 577 38.42 -15.07 -38.09
N ARG A 578 39.54 -15.77 -37.80
CA ARG A 578 40.52 -15.32 -36.81
C ARG A 578 41.14 -13.97 -37.18
N GLU A 579 41.56 -13.80 -38.43
CA GLU A 579 42.09 -12.52 -38.92
C GLU A 579 41.05 -11.39 -38.81
N TYR A 580 39.77 -11.67 -39.09
CA TYR A 580 38.68 -10.73 -38.93
C TYR A 580 38.43 -10.33 -37.48
N ILE A 581 38.48 -11.27 -36.51
CA ILE A 581 38.39 -10.94 -35.07
C ILE A 581 39.53 -9.99 -34.67
N THR A 582 40.77 -10.32 -35.03
CA THR A 582 41.93 -9.49 -34.69
C THR A 582 41.83 -8.10 -35.32
N ARG A 583 41.45 -8.02 -36.61
CA ARG A 583 41.26 -6.74 -37.30
C ARG A 583 40.10 -5.95 -36.73
N ALA A 584 38.96 -6.58 -36.46
CA ALA A 584 37.82 -5.92 -35.84
C ALA A 584 38.22 -5.33 -34.49
N LEU A 585 38.90 -6.08 -33.61
CA LEU A 585 39.27 -5.59 -32.28
C LEU A 585 40.32 -4.47 -32.30
N PHE A 586 41.42 -4.64 -33.05
CA PHE A 586 42.58 -3.75 -32.95
C PHE A 586 42.72 -2.74 -34.11
N ARG A 587 42.06 -2.97 -35.24
CA ARG A 587 42.11 -2.12 -36.45
C ARG A 587 40.70 -1.92 -37.04
N PRO A 588 39.74 -1.40 -36.26
CA PRO A 588 38.32 -1.36 -36.63
C PRO A 588 38.05 -0.64 -37.95
N TYR A 589 38.71 0.50 -38.20
CA TYR A 589 38.55 1.25 -39.45
C TYR A 589 38.84 0.41 -40.69
N ASN A 590 39.99 -0.27 -40.73
CA ASN A 590 40.38 -1.11 -41.86
C ASN A 590 39.41 -2.28 -42.06
N PHE A 591 38.91 -2.84 -40.95
CA PHE A 591 37.92 -3.91 -40.99
C PHE A 591 36.58 -3.43 -41.58
N TYR A 592 36.08 -2.27 -41.17
CA TYR A 592 34.83 -1.73 -41.72
C TYR A 592 34.99 -1.26 -43.18
N ALA A 593 36.16 -0.78 -43.58
CA ALA A 593 36.47 -0.48 -44.97
C ALA A 593 36.44 -1.74 -45.85
N ASP A 594 36.98 -2.86 -45.35
CA ASP A 594 36.89 -4.16 -46.03
C ASP A 594 35.42 -4.60 -46.26
N ILE A 595 34.51 -4.29 -45.33
CA ILE A 595 33.07 -4.57 -45.48
C ILE A 595 32.43 -3.65 -46.53
N ARG A 596 32.75 -2.35 -46.53
CA ARG A 596 32.29 -1.39 -47.53
C ARG A 596 32.67 -1.83 -48.94
N ASP A 597 33.90 -2.30 -49.11
CA ASP A 597 34.47 -2.73 -50.39
C ASP A 597 34.02 -4.18 -50.77
N GLN A 598 32.94 -4.68 -50.15
CA GLN A 598 32.29 -5.98 -50.43
C GLN A 598 33.21 -7.21 -50.32
N ARG A 599 34.22 -7.19 -49.44
CA ARG A 599 34.99 -8.41 -49.15
C ARG A 599 34.10 -9.40 -48.39
N ILE A 600 33.82 -10.54 -49.03
CA ILE A 600 32.81 -11.51 -48.59
C ILE A 600 33.16 -12.10 -47.20
N LEU A 601 32.37 -11.70 -46.19
CA LEU A 601 32.30 -12.36 -44.88
C LEU A 601 31.24 -13.46 -44.94
N SER A 602 31.50 -14.61 -44.31
CA SER A 602 30.51 -15.67 -44.21
C SER A 602 29.35 -15.22 -43.32
N THR A 603 28.14 -15.19 -43.86
CA THR A 603 26.91 -14.88 -43.12
C THR A 603 26.69 -15.89 -41.99
N ILE A 604 26.99 -17.17 -42.21
CA ILE A 604 26.84 -18.23 -41.20
C ILE A 604 27.78 -17.98 -40.02
N GLN A 605 29.06 -17.66 -40.28
CA GLN A 605 30.03 -17.37 -39.22
C GLN A 605 29.67 -16.08 -38.46
N THR A 606 29.16 -15.08 -39.17
CA THR A 606 28.71 -13.82 -38.58
C THR A 606 27.49 -14.04 -37.69
N LEU A 607 26.50 -14.82 -38.13
CA LEU A 607 25.34 -15.18 -37.31
C LEU A 607 25.74 -16.02 -36.08
N ALA A 608 26.65 -16.97 -36.23
CA ALA A 608 27.18 -17.75 -35.11
C ALA A 608 27.87 -16.86 -34.07
N LEU A 609 28.67 -15.88 -34.52
CA LEU A 609 29.27 -14.88 -33.65
C LEU A 609 28.20 -14.02 -32.95
N GLY A 610 27.20 -13.53 -33.70
CA GLY A 610 26.09 -12.76 -33.15
C GLY A 610 25.32 -13.52 -32.08
N PHE A 611 25.09 -14.82 -32.28
CA PHE A 611 24.44 -15.69 -31.30
C PHE A 611 25.31 -15.91 -30.05
N ALA A 612 26.62 -16.09 -30.19
CA ALA A 612 27.52 -16.20 -29.04
C ALA A 612 27.58 -14.90 -28.22
N ILE A 613 27.58 -13.74 -28.89
CA ILE A 613 27.54 -12.41 -28.23
C ILE A 613 26.21 -12.20 -27.50
N ALA A 614 25.09 -12.55 -28.15
CA ALA A 614 23.77 -12.51 -27.55
C ALA A 614 23.68 -13.44 -26.33
N GLY A 615 24.25 -14.64 -26.44
CA GLY A 615 24.33 -15.62 -25.36
C GLY A 615 25.18 -15.14 -24.17
N THR A 616 26.31 -14.50 -24.45
CA THR A 616 27.16 -13.89 -23.41
C THR A 616 26.42 -12.79 -22.66
N SER A 617 25.72 -11.92 -23.40
CA SER A 617 24.85 -10.89 -22.83
C SER A 617 23.69 -11.50 -22.05
N GLY A 618 23.11 -12.59 -22.56
CA GLY A 618 22.05 -13.36 -21.92
C GLY A 618 22.48 -13.91 -20.57
N ILE A 619 23.68 -14.49 -20.47
CA ILE A 619 24.26 -14.96 -19.19
C ILE A 619 24.41 -13.81 -18.21
N ILE A 620 24.93 -12.66 -18.67
CA ILE A 620 25.14 -11.47 -17.82
C ILE A 620 23.81 -10.96 -17.26
N LEU A 621 22.83 -10.72 -18.14
CA LEU A 621 21.50 -10.25 -17.74
C LEU A 621 20.81 -11.25 -16.81
N SER A 622 20.83 -12.54 -17.15
CA SER A 622 20.23 -13.60 -16.32
C SER A 622 20.85 -13.65 -14.93
N SER A 623 22.17 -13.51 -14.83
CA SER A 623 22.89 -13.51 -13.54
C SER A 623 22.51 -12.31 -12.67
N ILE A 624 22.43 -11.11 -13.25
CA ILE A 624 22.06 -9.88 -12.54
C ILE A 624 20.61 -9.97 -12.05
N PHE A 625 19.68 -10.35 -12.93
CA PHE A 625 18.27 -10.47 -12.59
C PHE A 625 18.01 -11.55 -11.54
N TYR A 626 18.67 -12.72 -11.68
CA TYR A 626 18.59 -13.79 -10.69
C TYR A 626 19.16 -13.33 -9.34
N PHE A 627 20.28 -12.63 -9.29
CA PHE A 627 20.86 -12.14 -8.04
C PHE A 627 19.95 -11.15 -7.30
N TYR A 628 19.38 -10.17 -8.03
CA TYR A 628 18.53 -9.13 -7.43
C TYR A 628 17.04 -9.51 -7.32
N ARG A 629 16.67 -10.77 -7.62
CA ARG A 629 15.26 -11.22 -7.70
C ARG A 629 14.44 -10.94 -6.44
N ALA A 630 15.04 -11.05 -5.26
CA ALA A 630 14.37 -10.84 -3.97
C ALA A 630 14.54 -9.41 -3.41
N SER A 631 15.12 -8.48 -4.17
CA SER A 631 15.37 -7.11 -3.71
C SER A 631 14.14 -6.21 -3.84
N THR A 632 13.71 -5.59 -2.74
CA THR A 632 12.61 -4.61 -2.74
C THR A 632 12.85 -3.43 -3.69
N GLY A 633 14.10 -2.96 -3.81
CA GLY A 633 14.43 -1.87 -4.73
C GLY A 633 14.26 -2.29 -6.20
N THR A 634 14.62 -3.53 -6.52
CA THR A 634 14.46 -4.08 -7.88
C THR A 634 12.99 -4.31 -8.22
N GLU A 635 12.21 -4.80 -7.25
CA GLU A 635 10.74 -4.89 -7.34
C GLU A 635 10.11 -3.53 -7.65
N PHE A 636 10.54 -2.47 -6.97
CA PHE A 636 10.07 -1.10 -7.22
C PHE A 636 10.37 -0.65 -8.65
N LEU A 637 11.59 -0.92 -9.15
CA LEU A 637 11.97 -0.58 -10.52
C LEU A 637 11.15 -1.36 -11.54
N PHE A 638 10.89 -2.65 -11.32
CA PHE A 638 10.03 -3.44 -12.19
C PHE A 638 8.59 -2.93 -12.19
N MET A 639 8.07 -2.50 -11.04
CA MET A 639 6.76 -1.87 -10.97
C MET A 639 6.66 -0.64 -11.90
N LEU A 640 7.71 0.17 -11.99
CA LEU A 640 7.73 1.40 -12.80
C LEU A 640 8.00 1.15 -14.28
N LEU A 641 8.94 0.25 -14.59
CA LEU A 641 9.52 0.09 -15.93
C LEU A 641 8.84 -1.01 -16.74
N VAL A 642 8.26 -2.02 -16.08
CA VAL A 642 7.76 -3.24 -16.73
C VAL A 642 6.23 -3.19 -16.83
N PRO A 643 5.66 -3.16 -18.05
CA PRO A 643 4.22 -3.26 -18.25
C PRO A 643 3.64 -4.57 -17.72
N ASN A 644 2.43 -4.52 -17.13
CA ASN A 644 1.76 -5.68 -16.53
C ASN A 644 1.67 -6.89 -17.48
N GLY A 645 1.45 -6.68 -18.78
CA GLY A 645 1.27 -7.77 -19.75
C GLY A 645 2.49 -8.67 -19.98
N ILE A 646 3.69 -8.24 -19.58
CA ILE A 646 4.93 -9.05 -19.71
C ILE A 646 5.53 -9.46 -18.37
N ARG A 647 4.92 -9.08 -17.24
CA ARG A 647 5.47 -9.36 -15.91
C ARG A 647 5.44 -10.85 -15.56
N ALA A 648 4.43 -11.60 -16.01
CA ALA A 648 4.41 -13.06 -15.85
C ALA A 648 5.60 -13.75 -16.56
N VAL A 649 6.05 -13.21 -17.69
CA VAL A 649 7.26 -13.71 -18.38
C VAL A 649 8.52 -13.36 -17.59
N LEU A 650 8.56 -12.14 -17.04
CA LEU A 650 9.66 -11.68 -16.20
C LEU A 650 9.78 -12.49 -14.91
N ASP A 651 8.68 -12.83 -14.25
CA ASP A 651 8.69 -13.65 -13.03
C ASP A 651 9.34 -15.02 -13.28
N ASN A 652 8.85 -15.73 -14.30
CA ASN A 652 9.43 -17.01 -14.70
C ASN A 652 10.93 -16.87 -15.03
N ALA A 653 11.34 -15.75 -15.62
CA ALA A 653 12.76 -15.47 -15.89
C ALA A 653 13.55 -15.11 -14.62
N LEU A 654 12.95 -14.55 -13.58
CA LEU A 654 13.63 -14.25 -12.33
C LEU A 654 13.93 -15.52 -11.52
N TRP A 655 13.03 -16.51 -11.57
CA TRP A 655 13.12 -17.72 -10.75
C TRP A 655 13.65 -18.96 -11.49
N SER A 656 13.73 -18.92 -12.83
CA SER A 656 14.28 -20.02 -13.64
C SER A 656 15.50 -19.57 -14.46
N PRO A 657 16.73 -19.88 -14.01
CA PRO A 657 17.97 -19.55 -14.71
C PRO A 657 18.05 -20.06 -16.16
N SER A 658 17.48 -21.22 -16.46
CA SER A 658 17.51 -21.78 -17.81
C SER A 658 16.57 -21.02 -18.75
N TYR A 659 15.38 -20.68 -18.27
CA TYR A 659 14.39 -19.92 -19.02
C TYR A 659 14.84 -18.49 -19.28
N SER A 660 15.41 -17.85 -18.25
CA SER A 660 15.92 -16.47 -18.32
C SER A 660 17.05 -16.33 -19.33
N LEU A 661 17.97 -17.30 -19.34
CA LEU A 661 19.07 -17.35 -20.29
C LEU A 661 18.57 -17.39 -21.74
N VAL A 662 17.59 -18.24 -22.03
CA VAL A 662 17.00 -18.35 -23.37
C VAL A 662 16.32 -17.05 -23.77
N ILE A 663 15.48 -16.48 -22.89
CA ILE A 663 14.77 -15.23 -23.17
C ILE A 663 15.73 -14.07 -23.39
N PHE A 664 16.66 -13.84 -22.47
CA PHE A 664 17.56 -12.69 -22.59
C PHE A 664 18.49 -12.84 -23.79
N THR A 665 18.93 -14.06 -24.12
CA THR A 665 19.68 -14.34 -25.35
C THR A 665 18.85 -13.98 -26.59
N LEU A 666 17.58 -14.43 -26.65
CA LEU A 666 16.69 -14.13 -27.76
C LEU A 666 16.39 -12.64 -27.88
N LEU A 667 16.11 -11.95 -26.77
CA LEU A 667 15.85 -10.51 -26.74
C LEU A 667 17.06 -9.71 -27.23
N VAL A 668 18.27 -10.07 -26.78
CA VAL A 668 19.51 -9.42 -27.25
C VAL A 668 19.72 -9.73 -28.75
N PHE A 669 19.48 -10.95 -29.19
CA PHE A 669 19.61 -11.32 -30.60
C PHE A 669 18.63 -10.56 -31.49
N VAL A 670 17.35 -10.46 -31.09
CA VAL A 670 16.34 -9.64 -31.79
C VAL A 670 16.74 -8.16 -31.78
N LYS A 671 17.27 -7.64 -30.67
CA LYS A 671 17.79 -6.26 -30.60
C LYS A 671 18.92 -6.03 -31.60
N ILE A 672 19.82 -6.98 -31.79
CA ILE A 672 20.88 -6.92 -32.81
C ILE A 672 20.26 -6.81 -34.22
N LEU A 673 19.24 -7.63 -34.52
CA LEU A 673 18.53 -7.58 -35.80
C LEU A 673 17.80 -6.24 -36.03
N LEU A 674 17.21 -5.66 -34.98
CA LEU A 674 16.54 -4.36 -35.03
C LEU A 674 17.53 -3.21 -35.23
N ILE A 675 18.69 -3.23 -34.55
CA ILE A 675 19.74 -2.23 -34.77
C ILE A 675 20.22 -2.29 -36.22
N ALA A 676 20.45 -3.49 -36.76
CA ALA A 676 20.80 -3.66 -38.17
C ALA A 676 19.71 -3.11 -39.10
N LEU A 677 18.43 -3.27 -38.75
CA LEU A 677 17.31 -2.71 -39.51
C LEU A 677 17.32 -1.17 -39.46
N VAL A 678 17.57 -0.57 -38.31
CA VAL A 678 17.69 0.89 -38.15
C VAL A 678 18.85 1.43 -38.99
N ILE A 679 20.01 0.78 -38.97
CA ILE A 679 21.17 1.15 -39.80
C ILE A 679 20.81 1.06 -41.29
N ARG A 680 20.10 0.01 -41.70
CA ARG A 680 19.61 -0.13 -43.08
C ARG A 680 18.62 0.97 -43.46
N MET A 681 17.67 1.32 -42.59
CA MET A 681 16.73 2.42 -42.87
C MET A 681 17.45 3.76 -42.98
N ALA A 682 18.49 3.98 -42.17
CA ALA A 682 19.32 5.19 -42.27
C ALA A 682 20.03 5.30 -43.64
N ALA A 683 20.35 4.17 -44.28
CA ALA A 683 20.95 4.14 -45.62
C ALA A 683 20.12 4.85 -46.69
N PHE A 684 18.78 4.80 -46.56
CA PHE A 684 17.85 5.43 -47.48
C PHE A 684 18.06 6.95 -47.55
N PHE A 685 18.27 7.60 -46.41
CA PHE A 685 18.45 9.05 -46.30
C PHE A 685 19.79 9.52 -46.87
N VAL A 686 20.79 8.63 -46.90
CA VAL A 686 22.16 8.94 -47.37
C VAL A 686 22.35 8.54 -48.84
N ARG A 687 21.31 7.97 -49.49
CA ARG A 687 21.36 7.43 -50.86
C ARG A 687 22.49 6.41 -51.08
N SER A 688 22.87 5.69 -50.03
CA SER A 688 23.87 4.62 -50.09
C SER A 688 23.22 3.27 -50.31
N ARG A 689 23.82 2.42 -51.17
CA ARG A 689 23.32 1.07 -51.47
C ARG A 689 23.95 0.06 -50.51
N ILE A 690 23.29 -0.15 -49.36
CA ILE A 690 23.70 -1.15 -48.36
C ILE A 690 22.63 -2.24 -48.22
N TYR A 691 23.05 -3.50 -48.29
CA TYR A 691 22.15 -4.63 -48.06
C TYR A 691 21.94 -4.87 -46.55
N TYR A 692 20.82 -5.51 -46.19
CA TYR A 692 20.57 -5.86 -44.78
C TYR A 692 21.65 -6.77 -44.20
N SER A 693 22.23 -7.66 -45.02
CA SER A 693 23.35 -8.53 -44.64
C SER A 693 24.57 -7.74 -44.18
N ASP A 694 24.84 -6.61 -44.81
CA ASP A 694 26.01 -5.78 -44.52
C ASP A 694 25.77 -4.99 -43.24
N ALA A 695 24.57 -4.41 -43.09
CA ALA A 695 24.15 -3.74 -41.86
C ALA A 695 24.16 -4.70 -40.64
N LEU A 696 23.74 -5.95 -40.84
CA LEU A 696 23.77 -7.00 -39.83
C LEU A 696 25.21 -7.38 -39.45
N THR A 697 26.07 -7.52 -40.46
CA THR A 697 27.49 -7.83 -40.27
C THR A 697 28.16 -6.73 -39.46
N ILE A 698 28.00 -5.47 -39.86
CA ILE A 698 28.53 -4.32 -39.13
C ILE A 698 28.05 -4.34 -37.69
N THR A 699 26.74 -4.51 -37.46
CA THR A 699 26.17 -4.52 -36.11
C THR A 699 26.83 -5.58 -35.23
N ILE A 700 26.90 -6.82 -35.70
CA ILE A 700 27.45 -7.95 -34.93
C ILE A 700 28.95 -7.75 -34.63
N TRP A 701 29.73 -7.37 -35.64
CA TRP A 701 31.17 -7.20 -35.47
C TRP A 701 31.52 -5.94 -34.67
N SER A 702 30.65 -4.92 -34.64
CA SER A 702 30.81 -3.75 -33.78
C SER A 702 30.60 -4.05 -32.29
N ILE A 703 29.74 -5.01 -31.95
CA ILE A 703 29.47 -5.43 -30.57
C ILE A 703 30.34 -6.60 -30.09
N LEU A 704 31.33 -7.01 -30.89
CA LEU A 704 32.32 -8.04 -30.55
C LEU A 704 32.98 -7.85 -29.16
N PRO A 705 33.25 -6.63 -28.64
CA PRO A 705 33.81 -6.46 -27.30
C PRO A 705 33.04 -7.12 -26.17
N ILE A 706 31.72 -7.32 -26.31
CA ILE A 706 30.93 -8.05 -25.31
C ILE A 706 31.45 -9.47 -25.11
N LEU A 707 31.94 -10.13 -26.16
CA LEU A 707 32.44 -11.51 -26.06
C LEU A 707 33.69 -11.61 -25.16
N ILE A 708 34.45 -10.53 -25.02
CA ILE A 708 35.64 -10.48 -24.14
C ILE A 708 35.22 -10.64 -22.67
N THR A 709 33.97 -10.29 -22.32
CA THR A 709 33.47 -10.40 -20.94
C THR A 709 32.96 -11.80 -20.61
N LEU A 710 33.00 -12.76 -21.55
CA LEU A 710 32.53 -14.13 -21.34
C LEU A 710 33.17 -14.83 -20.12
N PRO A 711 34.48 -14.71 -19.83
CA PRO A 711 35.07 -15.27 -18.61
C PRO A 711 34.49 -14.67 -17.34
N ILE A 712 34.18 -13.37 -17.34
CA ILE A 712 33.52 -12.69 -16.23
C ILE A 712 32.07 -13.17 -16.12
N ALA A 713 31.37 -13.30 -17.25
CA ALA A 713 29.99 -13.76 -17.32
C ALA A 713 29.81 -15.16 -16.69
N LEU A 714 30.76 -16.08 -16.92
CA LEU A 714 30.75 -17.43 -16.34
C LEU A 714 30.77 -17.43 -14.81
N GLY A 715 31.52 -16.51 -14.19
CA GLY A 715 31.65 -16.39 -12.74
C GLY A 715 30.76 -15.31 -12.12
N LEU A 716 29.94 -14.63 -12.93
CA LEU A 716 29.33 -13.36 -12.56
C LEU A 716 28.44 -13.46 -11.32
N PHE A 717 27.59 -14.48 -11.24
CA PHE A 717 26.72 -14.70 -10.08
C PHE A 717 27.54 -14.80 -8.79
N LYS A 718 28.64 -15.56 -8.79
CA LYS A 718 29.52 -15.70 -7.63
C LYS A 718 30.27 -14.41 -7.30
N ILE A 719 30.65 -13.64 -8.32
CA ILE A 719 31.26 -12.31 -8.13
C ILE A 719 30.25 -11.37 -7.45
N LEU A 720 28.99 -11.36 -7.88
CA LEU A 720 27.93 -10.55 -7.29
C LEU A 720 27.71 -10.89 -5.80
N THR A 721 27.84 -12.15 -5.40
CA THR A 721 27.76 -12.53 -3.98
C THR A 721 28.90 -11.98 -3.11
N LEU A 722 29.98 -11.46 -3.70
CA LEU A 722 31.13 -10.90 -2.99
C LEU A 722 31.03 -9.37 -2.92
N SER A 723 30.57 -8.84 -1.78
CA SER A 723 30.56 -7.41 -1.48
C SER A 723 31.99 -6.96 -1.10
N PRO A 724 32.70 -6.17 -1.94
CA PRO A 724 32.15 -4.95 -2.53
C PRO A 724 32.40 -4.79 -4.06
N THR A 725 32.25 -5.84 -4.87
CA THR A 725 32.62 -5.79 -6.30
C THR A 725 31.60 -5.14 -7.26
N HIS A 726 30.41 -4.79 -6.76
CA HIS A 726 29.28 -4.29 -7.56
C HIS A 726 29.61 -3.03 -8.40
N SER A 727 30.24 -2.02 -7.80
CA SER A 727 30.55 -0.75 -8.49
C SER A 727 31.52 -0.93 -9.65
N ILE A 728 32.52 -1.81 -9.48
CA ILE A 728 33.51 -2.13 -10.51
C ILE A 728 32.83 -2.85 -11.68
N LEU A 729 31.95 -3.80 -11.39
CA LEU A 729 31.21 -4.53 -12.42
C LEU A 729 30.34 -3.60 -13.26
N ILE A 730 29.59 -2.70 -12.62
CA ILE A 730 28.75 -1.71 -13.32
C ILE A 730 29.62 -0.81 -14.21
N PHE A 731 30.78 -0.37 -13.72
CA PHE A 731 31.72 0.43 -14.51
C PHE A 731 32.24 -0.33 -15.73
N ILE A 732 32.69 -1.58 -15.56
CA ILE A 732 33.18 -2.42 -16.67
C ILE A 732 32.08 -2.63 -17.72
N MET A 733 30.86 -3.01 -17.29
CA MET A 733 29.74 -3.21 -18.21
C MET A 733 29.36 -1.94 -18.95
N SER A 734 29.34 -0.80 -18.26
CA SER A 734 29.05 0.51 -18.87
C SER A 734 30.13 0.91 -19.89
N ALA A 735 31.41 0.70 -19.57
CA ALA A 735 32.52 0.97 -20.47
C ALA A 735 32.45 0.09 -21.74
N VAL A 736 32.12 -1.19 -21.61
CA VAL A 736 31.95 -2.11 -22.74
C VAL A 736 30.76 -1.70 -23.62
N ILE A 737 29.63 -1.30 -23.03
CA ILE A 737 28.47 -0.81 -23.78
C ILE A 737 28.80 0.48 -24.55
N LEU A 738 29.45 1.45 -23.91
CA LEU A 738 29.89 2.68 -24.56
C LEU A 738 30.89 2.40 -25.69
N TRP A 739 31.81 1.46 -25.48
CA TRP A 739 32.74 1.01 -26.52
C TRP A 739 32.00 0.42 -27.72
N CYS A 740 30.99 -0.42 -27.49
CA CYS A 740 30.16 -0.99 -28.55
C CYS A 740 29.37 0.09 -29.32
N ILE A 741 28.77 1.07 -28.62
CA ILE A 741 28.05 2.17 -29.25
C ILE A 741 29.00 2.99 -30.14
N SER A 742 30.16 3.37 -29.61
CA SER A 742 31.19 4.11 -30.38
C SER A 742 31.61 3.34 -31.64
N ARG A 743 31.77 2.01 -31.53
CA ARG A 743 32.11 1.15 -32.65
C ARG A 743 31.02 1.03 -33.70
N ILE A 744 29.74 0.97 -33.29
CA ILE A 744 28.60 0.98 -34.23
C ILE A 744 28.59 2.29 -35.02
N LEU A 745 28.81 3.43 -34.35
CA LEU A 745 28.87 4.75 -34.98
C LEU A 745 30.07 4.87 -35.92
N GLU A 746 31.24 4.38 -35.51
CA GLU A 746 32.43 4.34 -36.37
C GLU A 746 32.20 3.49 -37.62
N ALA A 747 31.64 2.29 -37.45
CA ALA A 747 31.36 1.38 -38.54
C ALA A 747 30.36 1.98 -39.54
N THR A 748 29.32 2.63 -39.01
CA THR A 748 28.35 3.38 -39.82
C THR A 748 29.07 4.47 -40.61
N ALA A 749 29.92 5.29 -39.99
CA ALA A 749 30.67 6.34 -40.70
C ALA A 749 31.54 5.80 -41.84
N VAL A 750 32.26 4.69 -41.60
CA VAL A 750 33.15 4.11 -42.60
C VAL A 750 32.36 3.51 -43.76
N VAL A 751 31.31 2.73 -43.49
CA VAL A 751 30.59 2.02 -44.54
C VAL A 751 29.69 2.95 -45.36
N PHE A 752 29.16 4.01 -44.75
CA PHE A 752 28.40 5.04 -45.47
C PHE A 752 29.28 6.10 -46.14
N ASP A 753 30.61 6.03 -45.99
CA ASP A 753 31.57 7.03 -46.47
C ASP A 753 31.21 8.46 -46.01
N LEU A 754 30.80 8.58 -44.75
CA LEU A 754 30.36 9.83 -44.14
C LEU A 754 31.42 10.41 -43.19
N PRO A 755 31.48 11.74 -43.03
CA PRO A 755 32.31 12.36 -41.99
C PRO A 755 31.94 11.81 -40.61
N LYS A 756 32.92 11.24 -39.89
CA LYS A 756 32.71 10.65 -38.55
C LYS A 756 31.91 11.58 -37.63
N MET A 757 32.28 12.86 -37.57
CA MET A 757 31.60 13.85 -36.72
C MET A 757 30.08 13.94 -36.97
N ARG A 758 29.62 13.86 -38.23
CA ARG A 758 28.19 13.91 -38.56
C ARG A 758 27.45 12.67 -38.06
N VAL A 759 28.03 11.49 -38.24
CA VAL A 759 27.41 10.22 -37.81
C VAL A 759 27.36 10.11 -36.30
N TYR A 760 28.43 10.53 -35.61
CA TYR A 760 28.44 10.55 -34.15
C TYR A 760 27.38 11.51 -33.60
N PHE A 761 27.28 12.72 -34.16
CA PHE A 761 26.27 13.69 -33.75
C PHE A 761 24.84 13.15 -33.95
N LEU A 762 24.52 12.68 -35.17
CA LEU A 762 23.18 12.16 -35.48
C LEU A 762 22.84 10.90 -34.67
N GLY A 763 23.81 10.00 -34.47
CA GLY A 763 23.62 8.79 -33.69
C GLY A 763 23.38 9.06 -32.21
N ILE A 764 24.14 9.99 -31.61
CA ILE A 764 23.92 10.42 -30.23
C ILE A 764 22.56 11.13 -30.11
N LEU A 765 22.21 12.01 -31.05
CA LEU A 765 20.91 12.67 -31.09
C LEU A 765 19.75 11.66 -31.19
N PHE A 766 19.88 10.64 -32.04
CA PHE A 766 18.89 9.58 -32.18
C PHE A 766 18.73 8.79 -30.87
N LEU A 767 19.83 8.43 -30.21
CA LEU A 767 19.78 7.76 -28.90
C LEU A 767 19.09 8.65 -27.85
N PHE A 768 19.40 9.95 -27.84
CA PHE A 768 18.76 10.91 -26.94
C PHE A 768 17.25 11.03 -27.19
N ILE A 769 16.82 11.11 -28.45
CA ILE A 769 15.39 11.16 -28.81
C ILE A 769 14.69 9.85 -28.43
N MET A 770 15.31 8.70 -28.67
CA MET A 770 14.71 7.39 -28.33
C MET A 770 14.56 7.23 -26.82
N VAL A 771 15.64 7.46 -26.06
CA VAL A 771 15.62 7.36 -24.59
C VAL A 771 14.68 8.40 -23.99
N GLY A 772 14.71 9.64 -24.50
CA GLY A 772 13.80 10.71 -24.10
C GLY A 772 12.34 10.39 -24.41
N GLY A 773 12.06 9.80 -25.57
CA GLY A 773 10.71 9.38 -25.98
C GLY A 773 10.15 8.26 -25.10
N VAL A 774 10.96 7.24 -24.80
CA VAL A 774 10.58 6.16 -23.85
C VAL A 774 10.39 6.73 -22.45
N GLY A 775 11.31 7.59 -21.99
CA GLY A 775 11.22 8.26 -20.69
C GLY A 775 9.97 9.13 -20.56
N PHE A 776 9.63 9.90 -21.60
CA PHE A 776 8.41 10.72 -21.64
C PHE A 776 7.15 9.86 -21.64
N PHE A 777 7.11 8.79 -22.45
CA PHE A 777 6.00 7.85 -22.47
C PHE A 777 5.76 7.19 -21.11
N LEU A 778 6.84 6.72 -20.47
CA LEU A 778 6.76 6.16 -19.11
C LEU A 778 6.36 7.22 -18.10
N ASN A 779 6.87 8.45 -18.20
CA ASN A 779 6.47 9.53 -17.32
C ASN A 779 4.99 9.88 -17.43
N TYR A 780 4.46 9.97 -18.66
CA TYR A 780 3.04 10.20 -18.91
C TYR A 780 2.16 9.08 -18.32
N ARG A 781 2.59 7.82 -18.43
CA ARG A 781 1.84 6.65 -17.94
C ARG A 781 1.93 6.46 -16.43
N SER A 782 3.13 6.49 -15.87
CA SER A 782 3.41 6.06 -14.49
C SER A 782 3.91 7.17 -13.58
N GLY A 783 4.21 8.37 -14.08
CA GLY A 783 4.86 9.42 -13.29
C GLY A 783 6.32 9.07 -12.99
N LEU A 784 7.00 8.38 -13.92
CA LEU A 784 8.34 7.81 -13.78
C LEU A 784 9.33 8.73 -13.06
N PHE A 785 9.42 10.02 -13.42
CA PHE A 785 10.43 10.90 -12.81
C PHE A 785 10.19 11.15 -11.32
N ASN A 786 8.93 11.35 -10.92
CA ASN A 786 8.57 11.52 -9.52
C ASN A 786 8.93 10.29 -8.68
N TYR A 787 8.65 9.09 -9.22
CA TYR A 787 8.93 7.84 -8.52
C TYR A 787 10.42 7.45 -8.57
N LEU A 788 11.17 7.81 -9.61
CA LEU A 788 12.63 7.63 -9.64
C LEU A 788 13.32 8.56 -8.63
N GLN A 789 12.88 9.81 -8.52
CA GLN A 789 13.38 10.72 -7.49
C GLN A 789 13.12 10.16 -6.10
N TYR A 790 11.91 9.65 -5.87
CA TYR A 790 11.56 8.94 -4.63
C TYR A 790 12.47 7.73 -4.38
N TYR A 791 12.69 6.88 -5.40
CA TYR A 791 13.58 5.72 -5.30
C TYR A 791 14.99 6.10 -4.83
N PHE A 792 15.60 7.11 -5.43
CA PHE A 792 16.95 7.53 -5.06
C PHE A 792 17.03 8.24 -3.71
N ALA A 793 15.92 8.84 -3.25
CA ALA A 793 15.87 9.53 -1.98
C ALA A 793 15.60 8.59 -0.79
N VAL A 794 14.83 7.52 -1.00
CA VAL A 794 14.28 6.67 0.08
C VAL A 794 14.69 5.20 -0.01
N LEU A 795 14.82 4.63 -1.22
CA LEU A 795 14.96 3.19 -1.42
C LEU A 795 16.38 2.73 -1.82
N ARG A 796 17.34 3.66 -1.96
CA ARG A 796 18.70 3.37 -2.42
C ARG A 796 19.71 3.22 -1.28
#